data_AF-A0A9E5DWF6-F1
#
_entry.id   AF-A0A9E5DWF6-F1
#
_cell.length_a   1.000
_cell.length_b   1.000
_cell.length_c   1.000
_cell.angle_alpha   90.00
_cell.angle_beta   90.00
_cell.angle_gamma   90.00
#
_symmetry.space_group_name_H-M   'P 1'
#
loop_
_entity.id
_entity.type
_entity.pdbx_description
1 polymer ?
#
loop_
_entity_poly.entity_id
_entity_poly.type
_entity_poly.pdbx_seq_one_letter_code
_entity_poly.pdbx_strand_id
1 'polypeptide(L)'
;MIATFQIARRLIQFIPVAAALISIAAALATTTATAAVPTTIAVQGSISAAVGPAADGDYFLTFAIYGVKEGGVAAWKDPPQIVPLKNGVFSTTIGVASVISPQVVGALAEAWLGVTVGSDPELARRPLSSTIFALRAAAADALDCSGCIGAGHIDPKVLGAYAKAADLSAYAKNGDLQAFAQKVDLADFVKAAALAKVAGSGDYKDLLNTPKFADVAVSGAYGDLSGLPKLAAVATSGKYADLTGSPVMAKLGEACGTNLVMRGIKVDGSYDCVAGGLTADQLPKDGLDEISNGLLTNQFTDSFPSGKTPLDIPDSLGAGISDTINVLDLGISQGITVSVDLSNSDISKVRVSVFDPNGAVYKLYDQGGTGNALKATYPAPDKMVSGDLSTWNGKNPQGIWSINVADLAGTQGGKDGKLNGWSIKIQTLSTKKVAAQGTLVANAGLKLTVAASHPVTCDGSQMGYVYVNSKDKAMYVCNGAEWYPLALSVFGTQANPALHCNELKAKQPTAPNGLYWIDPDGGSAADALQTYCDMTSYGGGWTLVARMTNGCMTDSNGAVGSLTSLSQGACAKLSDAHINAIRTAGGSGGVFWGFHDNGSHKLPASGRFLKITAGSFDANKAQGGLLQQCSCQPNGPFSNSYNSVASMAGVYNHSSSGGWECVAAGNNGCDNTTVFSSGLFLYQHVLNQPGTFPSNSHGISGGANGWLLVR
;
A
#
# COMPACT_ATOMS: atom_id res chain seq x y z
N MET A 1 40.75 46.26 -31.81
CA MET A 1 40.88 45.00 -32.60
C MET A 1 41.17 43.87 -31.63
N ILE A 2 40.71 42.62 -31.77
CA ILE A 2 39.81 41.93 -32.75
C ILE A 2 39.26 40.71 -31.93
N ALA A 3 37.98 40.31 -31.89
CA ALA A 3 36.96 39.99 -32.90
C ALA A 3 37.12 38.58 -33.57
N THR A 4 36.26 37.62 -33.21
CA THR A 4 36.01 36.26 -33.80
C THR A 4 34.79 35.66 -33.04
N PHE A 5 34.09 34.55 -33.31
CA PHE A 5 34.13 33.33 -34.15
C PHE A 5 34.99 32.11 -33.72
N GLN A 6 34.43 31.02 -33.12
CA GLN A 6 33.81 30.99 -31.77
C GLN A 6 34.87 30.66 -30.72
N ILE A 7 35.12 31.39 -29.63
CA ILE A 7 34.82 32.79 -29.18
C ILE A 7 33.35 33.29 -29.24
N ALA A 8 32.82 33.74 -30.38
CA ALA A 8 31.37 33.78 -30.74
C ALA A 8 30.45 32.70 -30.10
N ARG A 9 29.97 32.70 -28.85
CA ARG A 9 29.48 33.82 -27.99
C ARG A 9 29.86 35.21 -28.49
N ARG A 10 28.90 35.88 -29.12
CA ARG A 10 28.99 36.66 -30.38
C ARG A 10 28.86 35.76 -31.61
N LEU A 11 28.05 34.70 -31.56
CA LEU A 11 26.69 34.76 -31.03
C LEU A 11 26.39 33.55 -30.10
N ILE A 12 25.72 33.65 -28.94
CA ILE A 12 24.49 34.42 -28.63
C ILE A 12 23.37 33.94 -29.58
N GLN A 13 23.03 32.64 -29.53
CA GLN A 13 22.35 31.85 -30.58
C GLN A 13 23.27 31.76 -31.83
N PHE A 14 23.53 30.68 -32.58
CA PHE A 14 22.78 29.59 -33.19
C PHE A 14 23.86 28.48 -33.48
N ILE A 15 23.69 27.16 -33.24
CA ILE A 15 23.02 26.17 -34.12
C ILE A 15 23.59 26.16 -35.56
N PRO A 16 24.11 25.05 -36.15
CA PRO A 16 24.53 23.72 -35.61
C PRO A 16 25.89 23.19 -36.21
N VAL A 17 26.08 21.85 -36.31
CA VAL A 17 27.10 21.07 -37.09
C VAL A 17 28.47 20.79 -36.40
N ALA A 18 29.23 19.78 -36.90
CA ALA A 18 30.31 19.07 -36.18
C ALA A 18 31.52 18.60 -37.05
N ALA A 19 32.57 18.13 -36.34
CA ALA A 19 33.67 17.21 -36.75
C ALA A 19 34.75 17.65 -37.78
N ALA A 20 36.04 17.53 -37.40
CA ALA A 20 37.19 17.03 -38.21
C ALA A 20 38.56 17.10 -37.47
N LEU A 21 39.38 16.04 -37.57
CA LEU A 21 40.87 15.93 -37.47
C LEU A 21 41.57 16.38 -36.14
N ILE A 22 42.49 15.68 -35.45
CA ILE A 22 43.48 14.56 -35.64
C ILE A 22 44.96 15.03 -35.72
N SER A 23 45.81 14.52 -34.80
CA SER A 23 47.30 14.63 -34.70
C SER A 23 47.85 16.05 -34.39
N ILE A 24 49.07 16.32 -33.87
CA ILE A 24 50.41 15.64 -33.85
C ILE A 24 51.07 15.80 -32.42
N ALA A 25 52.20 15.12 -32.10
CA ALA A 25 52.82 15.07 -30.75
C ALA A 25 54.35 15.39 -30.66
N ALA A 26 54.89 15.46 -29.41
CA ALA A 26 56.30 15.30 -28.93
C ALA A 26 57.22 16.54 -28.57
N ALA A 27 58.25 16.29 -27.70
CA ALA A 27 59.46 17.08 -27.27
C ALA A 27 59.38 18.09 -26.06
N LEU A 28 60.39 18.35 -25.16
CA LEU A 28 61.60 17.64 -24.56
C LEU A 28 62.20 18.43 -23.29
N ALA A 29 63.37 18.09 -22.65
CA ALA A 29 63.90 18.65 -21.32
C ALA A 29 65.48 18.67 -21.04
N THR A 30 66.07 19.25 -19.92
CA THR A 30 67.57 19.37 -19.57
C THR A 30 68.04 19.67 -18.05
N THR A 31 69.33 20.02 -17.69
CA THR A 31 70.05 19.88 -16.32
C THR A 31 71.06 21.02 -15.76
N THR A 32 72.00 20.80 -14.77
CA THR A 32 72.77 21.78 -13.86
C THR A 32 74.28 21.42 -13.39
N ALA A 33 75.05 22.17 -12.51
CA ALA A 33 76.55 22.00 -12.15
C ALA A 33 77.21 22.60 -10.80
N THR A 34 78.52 22.33 -10.39
CA THR A 34 79.26 22.67 -9.06
C THR A 34 80.86 22.92 -9.04
N ALA A 35 81.64 22.87 -7.88
CA ALA A 35 83.08 23.37 -7.65
C ALA A 35 84.04 22.65 -6.56
N ALA A 36 85.29 23.14 -6.20
CA ALA A 36 86.45 22.38 -5.53
C ALA A 36 87.37 23.03 -4.37
N VAL A 37 88.50 22.38 -3.93
CA VAL A 37 89.24 22.50 -2.58
C VAL A 37 90.80 22.83 -2.58
N PRO A 38 91.44 23.45 -1.53
CA PRO A 38 92.89 23.85 -1.44
C PRO A 38 93.90 22.92 -0.69
N THR A 39 95.23 23.19 -0.75
CA THR A 39 96.33 22.23 -0.39
C THR A 39 97.62 22.74 0.34
N THR A 40 97.68 23.90 1.00
CA THR A 40 98.94 24.45 1.63
C THR A 40 98.87 24.67 3.14
N ILE A 41 100.02 24.84 3.83
CA ILE A 41 100.10 24.96 5.32
C ILE A 41 101.06 26.10 5.74
N ALA A 42 100.64 26.96 6.67
CA ALA A 42 101.50 27.98 7.28
C ALA A 42 102.28 27.43 8.50
N VAL A 43 103.53 27.85 8.67
CA VAL A 43 104.46 27.40 9.73
C VAL A 43 105.14 28.61 10.37
N GLN A 44 105.19 28.63 11.70
CA GLN A 44 105.88 29.65 12.49
C GLN A 44 106.70 28.99 13.60
N GLY A 45 107.80 29.62 14.01
CA GLY A 45 108.68 29.08 15.05
C GLY A 45 109.75 30.05 15.51
N SER A 46 110.55 29.63 16.48
CA SER A 46 111.76 30.34 16.91
C SER A 46 112.96 29.41 16.92
N ILE A 47 114.11 29.96 16.55
CA ILE A 47 115.42 29.30 16.49
C ILE A 47 116.34 30.08 17.45
N SER A 48 117.10 29.34 18.25
CA SER A 48 118.03 29.88 19.25
C SER A 48 119.45 29.41 18.96
N ALA A 49 120.42 30.26 19.27
CA ALA A 49 121.83 29.94 19.28
C ALA A 49 122.23 29.38 20.66
N ALA A 50 123.48 28.94 20.81
CA ALA A 50 124.00 28.42 22.08
C ALA A 50 123.93 29.43 23.24
N VAL A 51 123.87 30.73 22.96
CA VAL A 51 123.67 31.81 23.94
C VAL A 51 122.70 32.85 23.36
N GLY A 52 121.39 32.66 23.57
CA GLY A 52 120.34 33.60 23.16
C GLY A 52 119.58 33.21 21.88
N PRO A 53 118.67 34.07 21.37
CA PRO A 53 118.01 33.84 20.08
C PRO A 53 119.01 33.83 18.93
N ALA A 54 118.67 33.19 17.81
CA ALA A 54 119.46 33.31 16.59
C ALA A 54 119.46 34.76 16.08
N ALA A 55 120.61 35.21 15.57
CA ALA A 55 120.79 36.59 15.12
C ALA A 55 119.93 36.91 13.89
N ASP A 56 119.44 38.14 13.80
CA ASP A 56 118.62 38.63 12.67
C ASP A 56 119.35 38.47 11.33
N GLY A 57 118.65 37.94 10.32
CA GLY A 57 119.20 37.66 9.00
C GLY A 57 118.40 36.61 8.23
N ASP A 58 118.82 36.32 7.00
CA ASP A 58 118.19 35.30 6.15
C ASP A 58 118.86 33.94 6.32
N TYR A 59 118.06 32.91 6.60
CA TYR A 59 118.55 31.53 6.81
C TYR A 59 117.90 30.58 5.81
N PHE A 60 118.67 29.61 5.31
CA PHE A 60 118.13 28.51 4.52
C PHE A 60 117.46 27.49 5.45
N LEU A 61 116.12 27.43 5.45
CA LEU A 61 115.34 26.47 6.22
C LEU A 61 114.76 25.39 5.30
N THR A 62 114.95 24.13 5.67
CA THR A 62 114.35 22.98 4.96
C THR A 62 113.32 22.30 5.86
N PHE A 63 112.10 22.10 5.34
CA PHE A 63 110.96 21.53 6.07
C PHE A 63 110.62 20.13 5.56
N ALA A 64 110.34 19.20 6.47
CA ALA A 64 109.94 17.84 6.15
C ALA A 64 108.88 17.32 7.13
N ILE A 65 107.98 16.45 6.65
CA ILE A 65 106.89 15.84 7.42
C ILE A 65 107.13 14.33 7.49
N TYR A 66 107.11 13.79 8.70
CA TYR A 66 107.41 12.39 9.03
C TYR A 66 106.22 11.74 9.73
N GLY A 67 106.06 10.42 9.53
CA GLY A 67 105.09 9.61 10.28
C GLY A 67 105.57 9.17 11.66
N VAL A 68 106.80 9.56 12.06
CA VAL A 68 107.44 9.20 13.32
C VAL A 68 108.26 10.37 13.88
N LYS A 69 108.29 10.47 15.21
CA LYS A 69 109.02 11.51 15.96
C LYS A 69 110.52 11.55 15.65
N GLU A 70 111.15 10.38 15.54
CA GLU A 70 112.59 10.21 15.34
C GLU A 70 112.84 9.07 14.33
N GLY A 71 113.93 9.16 13.56
CA GLY A 71 114.23 8.21 12.47
C GLY A 71 113.22 8.29 11.32
N GLY A 72 113.11 7.19 10.56
CA GLY A 72 112.18 7.06 9.43
C GLY A 72 112.54 7.91 8.19
N VAL A 73 111.85 7.64 7.09
CA VAL A 73 111.88 8.49 5.88
C VAL A 73 110.86 9.61 6.00
N ALA A 74 111.15 10.75 5.36
CA ALA A 74 110.17 11.83 5.23
C ALA A 74 109.04 11.36 4.30
N ALA A 75 107.78 11.48 4.73
CA ALA A 75 106.62 11.25 3.88
C ALA A 75 106.42 12.40 2.88
N TRP A 76 106.95 13.58 3.20
CA TRP A 76 107.00 14.76 2.35
C TRP A 76 108.14 15.68 2.77
N LYS A 77 108.75 16.42 1.83
CA LYS A 77 109.84 17.38 2.08
C LYS A 77 109.83 18.47 1.00
N ASP A 78 109.86 19.74 1.40
CA ASP A 78 110.08 20.87 0.49
C ASP A 78 111.59 21.09 0.23
N PRO A 79 111.99 21.75 -0.88
CA PRO A 79 113.36 22.22 -1.06
C PRO A 79 113.71 23.33 -0.03
N PRO A 80 115.01 23.63 0.18
CA PRO A 80 115.43 24.68 1.08
C PRO A 80 114.85 26.05 0.69
N GLN A 81 114.15 26.70 1.62
CA GLN A 81 113.60 28.05 1.47
C GLN A 81 114.55 29.06 2.12
N ILE A 82 114.72 30.25 1.54
CA ILE A 82 115.31 31.39 2.26
C ILE A 82 114.21 31.99 3.14
N VAL A 83 114.44 32.04 4.44
CA VAL A 83 113.46 32.54 5.43
C VAL A 83 114.13 33.59 6.33
N PRO A 84 113.58 34.82 6.42
CA PRO A 84 114.10 35.84 7.32
C PRO A 84 113.77 35.49 8.78
N LEU A 85 114.78 35.58 9.64
CA LEU A 85 114.65 35.50 11.09
C LEU A 85 114.75 36.90 11.71
N LYS A 86 113.91 37.17 12.71
CA LYS A 86 113.92 38.42 13.48
C LYS A 86 113.73 38.14 14.97
N ASN A 87 114.69 38.55 15.81
CA ASN A 87 114.88 38.07 17.18
C ASN A 87 114.79 36.53 17.28
N GLY A 88 115.36 35.82 16.30
CA GLY A 88 115.29 34.36 16.15
C GLY A 88 113.93 33.79 15.71
N VAL A 89 112.88 34.60 15.51
CA VAL A 89 111.53 34.15 15.10
C VAL A 89 111.40 34.13 13.58
N PHE A 90 110.72 33.11 13.03
CA PHE A 90 110.42 32.97 11.60
C PHE A 90 108.94 32.65 11.33
N SER A 91 108.49 32.94 10.09
CA SER A 91 107.16 32.60 9.58
C SER A 91 107.23 32.34 8.06
N THR A 92 106.73 31.20 7.59
CA THR A 92 106.68 30.84 6.16
C THR A 92 105.49 29.93 5.83
N THR A 93 105.27 29.61 4.56
CA THR A 93 104.26 28.66 4.08
C THR A 93 104.94 27.50 3.36
N ILE A 94 104.54 26.28 3.71
CA ILE A 94 105.05 25.04 3.13
C ILE A 94 103.99 24.40 2.21
N GLY A 95 104.45 23.54 1.30
CA GLY A 95 103.56 22.84 0.37
C GLY A 95 103.28 23.60 -0.94
N VAL A 96 103.90 24.76 -1.13
CA VAL A 96 103.74 25.62 -2.33
C VAL A 96 104.61 25.12 -3.49
N ALA A 97 105.85 24.72 -3.20
CA ALA A 97 106.76 24.16 -4.21
C ALA A 97 106.52 22.65 -4.42
N SER A 98 106.32 21.91 -3.32
CA SER A 98 106.02 20.47 -3.34
C SER A 98 104.63 20.24 -2.75
N VAL A 99 103.62 19.94 -3.57
CA VAL A 99 102.22 19.84 -3.09
C VAL A 99 102.05 18.76 -2.01
N ILE A 100 101.38 19.12 -0.90
CA ILE A 100 100.99 18.18 0.16
C ILE A 100 99.68 17.50 -0.25
N SER A 101 99.76 16.26 -0.74
CA SER A 101 98.58 15.56 -1.28
C SER A 101 97.71 14.88 -0.20
N PRO A 102 96.40 14.72 -0.43
CA PRO A 102 95.52 13.91 0.43
C PRO A 102 96.02 12.47 0.64
N GLN A 103 96.77 11.90 -0.31
CA GLN A 103 97.32 10.54 -0.24
C GLN A 103 98.53 10.47 0.70
N VAL A 104 99.44 11.45 0.63
CA VAL A 104 100.57 11.58 1.58
C VAL A 104 100.04 11.67 3.01
N VAL A 105 99.06 12.56 3.23
CA VAL A 105 98.44 12.73 4.55
C VAL A 105 97.54 11.53 4.92
N GLY A 106 96.99 10.83 3.93
CA GLY A 106 96.22 9.60 4.07
C GLY A 106 97.01 8.45 4.69
N ALA A 107 98.29 8.31 4.33
CA ALA A 107 99.18 7.25 4.82
C ALA A 107 99.73 7.48 6.24
N LEU A 108 99.57 8.68 6.80
CA LEU A 108 100.11 9.04 8.12
C LEU A 108 99.16 8.61 9.26
N ALA A 109 99.71 7.98 10.30
CA ALA A 109 98.99 7.74 11.57
C ALA A 109 99.17 8.93 12.54
N GLU A 110 100.40 9.44 12.62
CA GLU A 110 100.78 10.71 13.24
C GLU A 110 101.54 11.55 12.20
N ALA A 111 101.70 12.85 12.45
CA ALA A 111 102.48 13.75 11.60
C ALA A 111 103.46 14.57 12.45
N TRP A 112 104.73 14.60 12.07
CA TRP A 112 105.82 15.26 12.79
C TRP A 112 106.63 16.15 11.84
N LEU A 113 106.71 17.44 12.13
CA LEU A 113 107.48 18.43 11.38
C LEU A 113 108.95 18.45 11.83
N GLY A 114 109.86 18.15 10.91
CA GLY A 114 111.30 18.38 11.02
C GLY A 114 111.71 19.68 10.34
N VAL A 115 112.74 20.34 10.90
CA VAL A 115 113.31 21.59 10.39
C VAL A 115 114.83 21.49 10.41
N THR A 116 115.47 21.74 9.27
CA THR A 116 116.94 21.79 9.13
C THR A 116 117.38 23.22 8.82
N VAL A 117 118.43 23.72 9.49
CA VAL A 117 118.96 25.08 9.30
C VAL A 117 120.30 25.00 8.55
N GLY A 118 120.36 25.53 7.33
CA GLY A 118 121.58 25.51 6.50
C GLY A 118 122.14 24.09 6.31
N SER A 119 123.33 23.84 6.85
CA SER A 119 124.02 22.54 6.86
C SER A 119 124.01 21.83 8.22
N ASP A 120 123.32 22.39 9.22
CA ASP A 120 123.29 21.84 10.59
C ASP A 120 122.40 20.58 10.67
N PRO A 121 122.56 19.73 11.71
CA PRO A 121 121.67 18.60 11.93
C PRO A 121 120.18 19.00 12.06
N GLU A 122 119.26 18.11 11.65
CA GLU A 122 117.81 18.33 11.80
C GLU A 122 117.43 18.57 13.27
N LEU A 123 116.68 19.64 13.53
CA LEU A 123 116.19 19.99 14.86
C LEU A 123 115.09 19.04 15.33
N ALA A 124 115.01 18.81 16.64
CA ALA A 124 114.06 17.90 17.26
C ALA A 124 112.60 18.18 16.83
N ARG A 125 111.97 17.18 16.19
CA ARG A 125 110.69 17.31 15.48
C ARG A 125 109.53 17.69 16.39
N ARG A 126 108.54 18.38 15.84
CA ARG A 126 107.33 18.84 16.55
C ARG A 126 106.08 18.19 15.96
N PRO A 127 105.12 17.73 16.79
CA PRO A 127 103.91 17.08 16.27
C PRO A 127 102.99 18.09 15.60
N LEU A 128 102.34 17.68 14.52
CA LEU A 128 101.31 18.43 13.81
C LEU A 128 99.92 17.95 14.25
N SER A 129 98.99 18.89 14.42
CA SER A 129 97.63 18.64 14.90
C SER A 129 96.68 18.16 13.79
N SER A 130 95.44 17.87 14.16
CA SER A 130 94.37 17.39 13.27
C SER A 130 94.14 18.20 11.99
N THR A 131 94.59 19.47 11.95
CA THR A 131 94.44 20.38 10.81
C THR A 131 95.05 19.85 9.51
N ILE A 132 96.20 19.16 9.55
CA ILE A 132 96.79 18.58 8.33
C ILE A 132 95.89 17.49 7.74
N PHE A 133 95.26 16.68 8.61
CA PHE A 133 94.44 15.53 8.22
C PHE A 133 93.10 15.92 7.57
N ALA A 134 92.68 17.18 7.63
CA ALA A 134 91.49 17.69 6.96
C ALA A 134 91.52 17.47 5.43
N LEU A 135 92.71 17.43 4.82
CA LEU A 135 92.90 17.15 3.38
C LEU A 135 92.31 15.81 2.92
N ARG A 136 92.09 14.85 3.83
CA ARG A 136 91.45 13.56 3.52
C ARG A 136 90.01 13.70 3.02
N ALA A 137 89.29 14.77 3.39
CA ALA A 137 87.90 14.96 2.98
C ALA A 137 87.72 15.04 1.45
N ALA A 138 88.69 15.64 0.75
CA ALA A 138 88.67 15.79 -0.71
C ALA A 138 88.74 14.44 -1.48
N ALA A 139 89.03 13.32 -0.80
CA ALA A 139 88.95 12.00 -1.40
C ALA A 139 87.50 11.46 -1.51
N ALA A 140 86.55 12.01 -0.74
CA ALA A 140 85.15 11.59 -0.75
C ALA A 140 84.36 12.18 -1.93
N ASP A 141 84.61 13.45 -2.27
CA ASP A 141 83.95 14.15 -3.39
C ASP A 141 84.29 13.55 -4.78
N ALA A 142 85.29 12.67 -4.85
CA ALA A 142 85.76 12.04 -6.09
C ALA A 142 85.10 10.67 -6.43
N LEU A 143 84.11 10.23 -5.66
CA LEU A 143 83.48 8.90 -5.77
C LEU A 143 82.09 8.94 -6.43
N ASP A 144 82.06 8.99 -7.77
CA ASP A 144 80.82 8.95 -8.57
C ASP A 144 80.55 7.54 -9.15
N CYS A 145 80.10 6.61 -8.30
CA CYS A 145 79.63 5.29 -8.73
C CYS A 145 78.92 4.48 -7.64
N SER A 146 77.81 3.82 -7.99
CA SER A 146 77.23 2.74 -7.18
C SER A 146 78.00 1.42 -7.41
N GLY A 147 78.38 0.74 -6.33
CA GLY A 147 79.11 -0.54 -6.37
C GLY A 147 80.65 -0.46 -6.28
N CYS A 148 81.25 0.74 -6.26
CA CYS A 148 82.71 0.91 -6.21
C CYS A 148 83.37 0.46 -4.89
N ILE A 149 82.60 0.29 -3.80
CA ILE A 149 83.09 -0.34 -2.57
C ILE A 149 83.05 -1.87 -2.75
N GLY A 150 84.02 -2.41 -3.50
CA GLY A 150 84.23 -3.86 -3.59
C GLY A 150 84.61 -4.48 -2.24
N ALA A 151 84.34 -5.76 -2.01
CA ALA A 151 84.43 -6.41 -0.69
C ALA A 151 85.77 -6.22 0.05
N GLY A 152 86.91 -6.13 -0.66
CA GLY A 152 88.22 -5.87 -0.06
C GLY A 152 88.38 -4.49 0.62
N HIS A 153 87.41 -3.59 0.45
CA HIS A 153 87.35 -2.27 1.09
C HIS A 153 86.43 -2.24 2.34
N ILE A 154 85.90 -3.39 2.74
CA ILE A 154 84.98 -3.55 3.89
C ILE A 154 85.67 -4.42 4.95
N ASP A 155 85.49 -4.10 6.23
CA ASP A 155 86.13 -4.85 7.34
C ASP A 155 85.77 -6.35 7.27
N PRO A 156 86.76 -7.27 7.25
CA PRO A 156 86.53 -8.71 7.19
C PRO A 156 85.58 -9.27 8.26
N LYS A 157 85.46 -8.62 9.43
CA LYS A 157 84.52 -9.00 10.49
C LYS A 157 83.05 -8.82 10.09
N VAL A 158 82.75 -7.94 9.14
CA VAL A 158 81.40 -7.72 8.60
C VAL A 158 81.06 -8.77 7.53
N LEU A 159 82.06 -9.20 6.75
CA LEU A 159 81.89 -10.17 5.66
C LEU A 159 81.63 -11.61 6.12
N GLY A 160 82.11 -11.99 7.32
CA GLY A 160 81.97 -13.35 7.86
C GLY A 160 80.53 -13.87 8.02
N ALA A 161 79.53 -12.97 8.04
CA ALA A 161 78.11 -13.34 8.08
C ALA A 161 77.52 -13.65 6.70
N TYR A 162 78.01 -13.02 5.62
CA TYR A 162 77.38 -13.05 4.30
C TYR A 162 78.03 -14.02 3.29
N ALA A 163 79.29 -14.41 3.48
CA ALA A 163 80.00 -15.32 2.57
C ALA A 163 79.25 -16.65 2.32
N LYS A 164 78.54 -17.16 3.34
CA LYS A 164 77.76 -18.41 3.27
C LYS A 164 76.62 -18.40 2.24
N ALA A 165 76.18 -17.23 1.75
CA ALA A 165 75.17 -17.16 0.70
C ALA A 165 75.74 -17.33 -0.72
N ALA A 166 77.01 -17.00 -0.93
CA ALA A 166 77.63 -17.04 -2.26
C ALA A 166 78.04 -18.47 -2.65
N ASP A 167 78.68 -19.22 -1.76
CA ASP A 167 79.25 -20.53 -2.08
C ASP A 167 78.17 -21.60 -2.38
N LEU A 168 76.96 -21.48 -1.81
CA LEU A 168 75.83 -22.35 -2.17
C LEU A 168 75.36 -22.15 -3.63
N SER A 169 75.63 -20.99 -4.25
CA SER A 169 75.26 -20.71 -5.64
C SER A 169 75.99 -21.62 -6.65
N ALA A 170 77.22 -22.04 -6.33
CA ALA A 170 77.98 -23.00 -7.12
C ALA A 170 77.47 -24.44 -6.96
N TYR A 171 76.94 -24.78 -5.78
CA TYR A 171 76.46 -26.13 -5.47
C TYR A 171 75.15 -26.48 -6.21
N ALA A 172 74.32 -25.48 -6.52
CA ALA A 172 72.99 -25.61 -7.10
C ALA A 172 72.91 -26.14 -8.55
N LYS A 173 73.97 -26.76 -9.10
CA LYS A 173 74.01 -27.27 -10.49
C LYS A 173 74.43 -28.73 -10.65
N ASN A 174 75.47 -29.19 -9.94
CA ASN A 174 76.13 -30.47 -10.25
C ASN A 174 76.06 -31.55 -9.16
N GLY A 175 75.56 -31.25 -7.95
CA GLY A 175 75.02 -32.23 -6.99
C GLY A 175 75.95 -33.27 -6.34
N ASP A 176 77.21 -33.44 -6.76
CA ASP A 176 78.11 -34.47 -6.22
C ASP A 176 78.98 -33.98 -5.05
N LEU A 177 78.71 -34.54 -3.87
CA LEU A 177 79.45 -34.30 -2.62
C LEU A 177 80.68 -35.23 -2.45
N GLN A 178 80.72 -36.38 -3.12
CA GLN A 178 81.78 -37.39 -2.96
C GLN A 178 83.14 -36.86 -3.44
N ALA A 179 83.14 -36.07 -4.53
CA ALA A 179 84.35 -35.47 -5.10
C ALA A 179 85.06 -34.48 -4.15
N PHE A 180 84.37 -33.96 -3.13
CA PHE A 180 84.96 -33.07 -2.11
C PHE A 180 85.42 -33.83 -0.87
N ALA A 181 84.68 -34.87 -0.46
CA ALA A 181 84.96 -35.68 0.72
C ALA A 181 86.30 -36.43 0.70
N GLN A 182 86.97 -36.55 -0.46
CA GLN A 182 88.29 -37.16 -0.61
C GLN A 182 89.45 -36.15 -0.67
N LYS A 183 89.21 -34.85 -0.47
CA LYS A 183 90.25 -33.79 -0.51
C LYS A 183 90.37 -32.93 0.76
N VAL A 184 89.50 -33.15 1.75
CA VAL A 184 89.57 -32.52 3.07
C VAL A 184 89.39 -33.62 4.11
N ASP A 185 90.31 -33.73 5.07
CA ASP A 185 90.07 -34.58 6.23
C ASP A 185 89.01 -33.93 7.12
N LEU A 186 87.92 -34.65 7.36
CA LEU A 186 86.74 -34.22 8.11
C LEU A 186 86.55 -35.08 9.37
N ALA A 187 87.58 -35.79 9.84
CA ALA A 187 87.51 -36.68 11.00
C ALA A 187 86.89 -36.04 12.25
N ASP A 188 87.17 -34.75 12.51
CA ASP A 188 86.66 -33.99 13.66
C ASP A 188 85.18 -33.59 13.54
N PHE A 189 84.55 -33.72 12.37
CA PHE A 189 83.14 -33.38 12.13
C PHE A 189 82.20 -34.60 12.06
N VAL A 190 82.72 -35.83 12.09
CA VAL A 190 81.97 -37.05 11.70
C VAL A 190 81.68 -38.01 12.87
N LYS A 191 81.97 -37.64 14.13
CA LYS A 191 81.61 -38.46 15.31
C LYS A 191 80.58 -37.76 16.22
N ALA A 192 79.49 -38.48 16.47
CA ALA A 192 78.31 -38.04 17.25
C ALA A 192 77.47 -36.89 16.63
N ALA A 193 77.40 -36.81 15.29
CA ALA A 193 76.35 -36.07 14.59
C ALA A 193 74.99 -36.77 14.77
N ALA A 194 74.37 -36.59 15.94
CA ALA A 194 72.95 -36.85 16.12
C ALA A 194 72.17 -35.81 15.29
N LEU A 195 71.60 -36.22 14.16
CA LEU A 195 70.69 -35.37 13.39
C LEU A 195 69.59 -34.84 14.31
N ALA A 196 69.39 -33.52 14.31
CA ALA A 196 68.31 -32.90 15.07
C ALA A 196 66.98 -33.56 14.69
N LYS A 197 66.14 -33.92 15.67
CA LYS A 197 65.04 -34.90 15.51
C LYS A 197 64.11 -34.59 14.32
N VAL A 198 63.88 -33.31 14.01
CA VAL A 198 63.14 -32.82 12.83
C VAL A 198 63.68 -33.35 11.48
N ALA A 199 64.99 -33.57 11.35
CA ALA A 199 65.60 -34.09 10.14
C ALA A 199 65.37 -35.61 9.94
N GLY A 200 64.86 -36.30 10.97
CA GLY A 200 64.38 -37.69 10.87
C GLY A 200 62.85 -37.83 10.90
N SER A 201 62.12 -36.92 11.56
CA SER A 201 60.66 -36.98 11.71
C SER A 201 59.88 -36.15 10.67
N GLY A 202 60.47 -35.05 10.18
CA GLY A 202 59.75 -34.01 9.42
C GLY A 202 58.80 -33.14 10.26
N ASP A 203 58.63 -33.40 11.56
CA ASP A 203 57.72 -32.62 12.41
C ASP A 203 58.37 -31.31 12.84
N TYR A 204 57.70 -30.20 12.54
CA TYR A 204 58.09 -28.83 12.91
C TYR A 204 58.35 -28.66 14.41
N LYS A 205 57.65 -29.43 15.27
CA LYS A 205 57.81 -29.38 16.73
C LYS A 205 59.18 -29.86 17.23
N ASP A 206 59.93 -30.57 16.39
CA ASP A 206 61.26 -31.10 16.73
C ASP A 206 62.41 -30.09 16.46
N LEU A 207 62.07 -28.82 16.16
CA LEU A 207 63.01 -27.70 16.13
C LEU A 207 63.21 -27.11 17.53
N LEU A 208 64.46 -27.17 18.03
CA LEU A 208 64.85 -26.71 19.37
C LEU A 208 64.66 -25.20 19.65
N ASN A 209 64.39 -24.39 18.63
CA ASN A 209 64.03 -22.97 18.73
C ASN A 209 62.88 -22.67 17.77
N THR A 210 61.71 -23.27 17.98
CA THR A 210 60.49 -22.91 17.25
C THR A 210 60.07 -21.48 17.59
N PRO A 211 59.88 -20.58 16.59
CA PRO A 211 59.23 -19.29 16.83
C PRO A 211 57.82 -19.51 17.39
N LYS A 212 57.45 -18.83 18.50
CA LYS A 212 56.05 -18.81 18.91
C LYS A 212 55.27 -17.97 17.90
N PHE A 213 54.54 -18.63 17.01
CA PHE A 213 53.55 -17.96 16.15
C PHE A 213 52.49 -17.25 17.01
N ALA A 214 51.94 -16.16 16.49
CA ALA A 214 50.71 -15.58 17.04
C ALA A 214 49.57 -16.59 16.86
N ASP A 215 48.69 -16.70 17.86
CA ASP A 215 47.80 -17.86 18.00
C ASP A 215 46.83 -18.01 16.80
N VAL A 216 46.45 -16.88 16.15
CA VAL A 216 45.70 -16.83 14.87
C VAL A 216 46.34 -17.61 13.72
N ALA A 217 47.68 -17.69 13.66
CA ALA A 217 48.38 -18.41 12.59
C ALA A 217 48.35 -19.94 12.78
N VAL A 218 47.81 -20.41 13.92
CA VAL A 218 47.58 -21.84 14.21
C VAL A 218 46.08 -22.17 14.18
N SER A 219 45.22 -21.26 14.67
CA SER A 219 43.77 -21.49 14.74
C SER A 219 43.00 -21.08 13.48
N GLY A 220 43.48 -20.08 12.73
CA GLY A 220 42.72 -19.37 11.70
C GLY A 220 41.55 -18.53 12.26
N ALA A 221 41.40 -18.42 13.59
CA ALA A 221 40.26 -17.77 14.22
C ALA A 221 40.45 -16.25 14.31
N TYR A 222 39.46 -15.48 13.86
CA TYR A 222 39.51 -14.01 13.86
C TYR A 222 39.66 -13.40 15.26
N GLY A 223 39.22 -14.11 16.31
CA GLY A 223 39.34 -13.67 17.71
C GLY A 223 40.79 -13.63 18.23
N ASP A 224 41.72 -14.33 17.57
CA ASP A 224 43.12 -14.45 18.02
C ASP A 224 44.03 -13.35 17.43
N LEU A 225 43.43 -12.33 16.78
CA LEU A 225 44.10 -11.15 16.25
C LEU A 225 44.29 -10.10 17.36
N SER A 226 45.54 -9.84 17.74
CA SER A 226 45.88 -8.70 18.61
C SER A 226 45.84 -7.37 17.87
N GLY A 227 45.36 -6.31 18.52
CA GLY A 227 45.37 -4.95 17.95
C GLY A 227 44.24 -4.65 16.95
N LEU A 228 43.16 -5.45 16.97
CA LEU A 228 41.96 -5.21 16.15
C LEU A 228 41.41 -3.78 16.33
N PRO A 229 41.00 -3.09 15.25
CA PRO A 229 40.26 -1.84 15.35
C PRO A 229 38.97 -2.03 16.18
N LYS A 230 38.67 -1.09 17.06
CA LYS A 230 37.41 -1.11 17.83
C LYS A 230 36.24 -0.84 16.88
N LEU A 231 35.59 -1.92 16.44
CA LEU A 231 34.41 -1.86 15.58
C LEU A 231 33.28 -1.04 16.24
N ALA A 232 32.53 -0.29 15.43
CA ALA A 232 31.30 0.35 15.89
C ALA A 232 30.26 -0.71 16.25
N ALA A 233 29.45 -0.47 17.28
CA ALA A 233 28.57 -1.49 17.88
C ALA A 233 27.64 -2.16 16.85
N VAL A 234 27.10 -1.39 15.90
CA VAL A 234 26.28 -1.87 14.76
C VAL A 234 26.92 -3.04 14.00
N ALA A 235 28.25 -3.05 13.83
CA ALA A 235 28.96 -4.09 13.08
C ALA A 235 29.01 -5.44 13.81
N THR A 236 28.60 -5.47 15.08
CA THR A 236 28.52 -6.68 15.91
C THR A 236 27.08 -7.06 16.28
N SER A 237 26.16 -6.08 16.35
CA SER A 237 24.76 -6.31 16.74
C SER A 237 23.80 -6.46 15.57
N GLY A 238 24.15 -5.92 14.40
CA GLY A 238 23.23 -5.75 13.26
C GLY A 238 22.07 -4.77 13.52
N LYS A 239 22.04 -4.07 14.67
CA LYS A 239 20.92 -3.20 15.06
C LYS A 239 21.12 -1.77 14.60
N TYR A 240 20.10 -1.22 13.95
CA TYR A 240 20.10 0.16 13.46
C TYR A 240 20.26 1.21 14.57
N ALA A 241 19.85 0.89 15.80
CA ALA A 241 19.98 1.78 16.96
C ALA A 241 21.45 2.05 17.37
N ASP A 242 22.39 1.19 16.94
CA ASP A 242 23.80 1.27 17.31
C ASP A 242 24.65 2.13 16.32
N LEU A 243 23.98 2.87 15.44
CA LEU A 243 24.57 3.80 14.46
C LEU A 243 24.71 5.23 15.02
N THR A 244 25.84 5.52 15.67
CA THR A 244 26.22 6.90 16.03
C THR A 244 26.45 7.76 14.78
N GLY A 245 25.90 8.97 14.75
CA GLY A 245 26.01 9.85 13.57
C GLY A 245 25.08 9.46 12.42
N SER A 246 24.06 8.64 12.68
CA SER A 246 22.92 8.45 11.77
C SER A 246 22.37 9.79 11.28
N PRO A 247 21.89 9.89 10.03
CA PRO A 247 21.13 11.05 9.59
C PRO A 247 19.97 11.28 10.55
N VAL A 248 20.00 12.42 11.26
CA VAL A 248 18.83 12.87 12.01
C VAL A 248 17.73 13.09 10.98
N MET A 249 16.61 12.38 11.11
CA MET A 249 15.41 12.67 10.32
C MET A 249 15.05 14.13 10.57
N ALA A 250 15.28 14.94 9.54
CA ALA A 250 15.00 16.36 9.46
C ALA A 250 13.74 16.71 10.25
N LYS A 251 13.84 17.62 11.24
CA LYS A 251 12.65 18.08 11.96
C LYS A 251 11.67 18.64 10.93
N LEU A 252 10.44 18.13 10.92
CA LEU A 252 9.43 18.31 9.86
C LEU A 252 9.48 19.75 9.28
N GLY A 253 10.15 19.88 8.14
CA GLY A 253 10.61 21.18 7.62
C GLY A 253 12.01 21.11 6.99
N GLU A 254 13.04 20.62 7.69
CA GLU A 254 14.45 20.68 7.23
C GLU A 254 14.68 20.04 5.84
N ALA A 255 13.98 18.93 5.52
CA ALA A 255 14.05 18.28 4.21
C ALA A 255 13.31 19.03 3.08
N CYS A 256 12.42 19.95 3.43
CA CYS A 256 11.83 20.94 2.52
C CYS A 256 12.60 22.27 2.50
N GLY A 257 13.49 22.51 3.48
CA GLY A 257 14.13 23.79 3.75
C GLY A 257 13.42 24.62 4.83
N THR A 258 14.13 25.58 5.43
CA THR A 258 13.57 26.46 6.47
C THR A 258 12.38 27.25 5.96
N ASN A 259 11.31 27.33 6.77
CA ASN A 259 10.02 27.97 6.46
C ASN A 259 9.20 27.31 5.33
N LEU A 260 9.57 26.07 4.94
CA LEU A 260 8.79 25.24 4.02
C LEU A 260 8.21 24.03 4.76
N VAL A 261 6.96 23.67 4.45
CA VAL A 261 6.23 22.55 5.06
C VAL A 261 5.93 21.50 3.99
N MET A 262 6.06 20.23 4.36
CA MET A 262 5.77 19.09 3.49
C MET A 262 4.25 18.92 3.33
N ARG A 263 3.75 19.07 2.09
CA ARG A 263 2.35 18.82 1.72
C ARG A 263 2.10 17.36 1.31
N GLY A 264 3.11 16.67 0.80
CA GLY A 264 2.98 15.26 0.41
C GLY A 264 4.25 14.64 -0.17
N ILE A 265 4.12 13.42 -0.70
CA ILE A 265 5.14 12.71 -1.47
C ILE A 265 4.60 12.55 -2.90
N LYS A 266 5.41 12.89 -3.91
CA LYS A 266 5.04 12.77 -5.33
C LYS A 266 5.29 11.35 -5.85
N VAL A 267 4.75 11.04 -7.02
CA VAL A 267 4.88 9.69 -7.65
C VAL A 267 6.34 9.29 -7.98
N ASP A 268 7.26 10.26 -8.05
CA ASP A 268 8.70 10.04 -8.21
C ASP A 268 9.47 9.84 -6.87
N GLY A 269 8.75 9.82 -5.74
CA GLY A 269 9.32 9.73 -4.39
C GLY A 269 9.84 11.05 -3.83
N SER A 270 9.80 12.16 -4.58
CA SER A 270 10.23 13.48 -4.10
C SER A 270 9.20 14.10 -3.15
N TYR A 271 9.66 14.95 -2.24
CA TYR A 271 8.77 15.70 -1.36
C TYR A 271 8.09 16.85 -2.09
N ASP A 272 6.81 17.08 -1.80
CA ASP A 272 6.08 18.26 -2.21
C ASP A 272 6.06 19.26 -1.04
N CYS A 273 6.57 20.47 -1.26
CA CYS A 273 6.93 21.42 -0.21
C CYS A 273 6.36 22.81 -0.52
N VAL A 274 5.69 23.43 0.45
CA VAL A 274 5.05 24.75 0.31
C VAL A 274 5.62 25.76 1.30
N ALA A 275 5.74 27.03 0.89
CA ALA A 275 6.39 28.08 1.66
C ALA A 275 5.40 28.89 2.51
N GLY A 276 5.79 29.25 3.74
CA GLY A 276 5.00 30.08 4.64
C GLY A 276 4.08 29.32 5.60
N GLY A 277 4.19 27.99 5.66
CA GLY A 277 3.27 27.11 6.36
C GLY A 277 2.35 26.37 5.40
N LEU A 278 1.55 25.45 5.93
CA LEU A 278 0.33 24.95 5.28
C LEU A 278 -0.85 25.72 5.86
N THR A 279 -1.51 26.56 5.06
CA THR A 279 -2.79 27.16 5.44
C THR A 279 -3.93 26.15 5.21
N ALA A 280 -5.09 26.37 5.84
CA ALA A 280 -6.20 25.41 5.80
C ALA A 280 -6.81 25.20 4.40
N ASP A 281 -6.56 26.13 3.49
CA ASP A 281 -6.89 26.10 2.05
C ASP A 281 -5.80 25.46 1.17
N GLN A 282 -4.61 25.20 1.72
CA GLN A 282 -3.50 24.50 1.06
C GLN A 282 -3.37 23.03 1.51
N LEU A 283 -3.93 22.70 2.66
CA LEU A 283 -4.25 21.33 3.02
C LEU A 283 -5.37 20.82 2.09
N PRO A 284 -5.35 19.53 1.72
CA PRO A 284 -6.45 18.94 0.99
C PRO A 284 -7.74 18.92 1.83
N LYS A 285 -8.87 18.79 1.14
CA LYS A 285 -10.21 19.06 1.68
C LYS A 285 -10.84 17.86 2.40
N ASP A 286 -10.65 16.66 1.87
CA ASP A 286 -10.42 15.48 2.70
C ASP A 286 -8.92 15.14 2.71
N GLY A 287 -8.54 13.97 3.20
CA GLY A 287 -7.25 13.36 2.86
C GLY A 287 -7.43 11.96 2.27
N LEU A 288 -8.69 11.59 2.00
CA LEU A 288 -9.07 10.26 1.54
C LEU A 288 -9.05 10.20 0.01
N ASP A 289 -9.35 11.31 -0.66
CA ASP A 289 -9.16 11.47 -2.09
C ASP A 289 -7.68 11.49 -2.52
N GLU A 290 -6.74 12.15 -1.81
CA GLU A 290 -5.32 12.00 -2.16
C GLU A 290 -4.79 10.58 -1.86
N ILE A 291 -5.09 10.02 -0.68
CA ILE A 291 -4.60 8.68 -0.28
C ILE A 291 -5.15 7.60 -1.23
N SER A 292 -6.34 7.79 -1.80
CA SER A 292 -6.94 6.85 -2.75
C SER A 292 -6.77 7.25 -4.23
N ASN A 293 -6.09 8.36 -4.53
CA ASN A 293 -5.99 8.96 -5.86
C ASN A 293 -7.37 9.13 -6.55
N GLY A 294 -8.32 9.72 -5.82
CA GLY A 294 -9.69 10.01 -6.25
C GLY A 294 -10.65 8.81 -6.27
N LEU A 295 -10.19 7.59 -5.91
CA LEU A 295 -11.02 6.40 -5.92
C LEU A 295 -12.06 6.38 -4.79
N LEU A 296 -11.73 6.98 -3.64
CA LEU A 296 -12.60 7.19 -2.48
C LEU A 296 -12.65 8.69 -2.15
N THR A 297 -13.80 9.21 -1.76
CA THR A 297 -13.91 10.55 -1.16
C THR A 297 -15.04 10.59 -0.14
N ASN A 298 -14.92 11.46 0.86
CA ASN A 298 -16.03 11.83 1.72
C ASN A 298 -16.52 13.29 1.53
N GLN A 299 -16.12 13.98 0.45
CA GLN A 299 -16.72 15.25 0.03
C GLN A 299 -18.06 15.04 -0.70
N PHE A 300 -19.12 15.74 -0.26
CA PHE A 300 -20.44 15.71 -0.89
C PHE A 300 -21.06 17.10 -1.01
N THR A 301 -21.80 17.34 -2.09
CA THR A 301 -22.71 18.49 -2.20
C THR A 301 -24.15 18.00 -2.05
N ASP A 302 -24.71 18.16 -0.85
CA ASP A 302 -26.10 17.79 -0.55
C ASP A 302 -27.03 18.99 -0.79
N SER A 303 -28.24 18.72 -1.27
CA SER A 303 -29.24 19.74 -1.62
C SER A 303 -30.55 19.47 -0.90
N PHE A 304 -30.92 20.35 0.03
CA PHE A 304 -32.16 20.28 0.80
C PHE A 304 -33.18 21.29 0.23
N PRO A 305 -34.17 20.86 -0.57
CA PRO A 305 -35.29 21.72 -0.97
C PRO A 305 -36.35 21.82 0.13
N SER A 306 -37.19 22.85 0.06
CA SER A 306 -38.43 22.90 0.86
C SER A 306 -39.43 21.83 0.42
N GLY A 307 -40.05 21.17 1.40
CA GLY A 307 -41.21 20.31 1.22
C GLY A 307 -42.56 21.00 1.40
N LYS A 308 -42.60 22.34 1.63
CA LYS A 308 -43.84 23.11 1.82
C LYS A 308 -44.14 24.10 0.70
N THR A 309 -43.16 24.47 -0.12
CA THR A 309 -43.37 25.36 -1.27
C THR A 309 -44.12 24.65 -2.40
N PRO A 310 -44.99 25.34 -3.18
CA PRO A 310 -45.15 26.81 -3.21
C PRO A 310 -46.04 27.40 -2.10
N LEU A 311 -45.64 28.56 -1.56
CA LEU A 311 -46.38 29.29 -0.52
C LEU A 311 -46.81 30.68 -1.02
N ASP A 312 -48.05 31.09 -0.77
CA ASP A 312 -48.53 32.46 -1.07
C ASP A 312 -47.88 33.49 -0.13
N ILE A 313 -47.50 34.65 -0.65
CA ILE A 313 -46.98 35.77 0.16
C ILE A 313 -48.14 36.74 0.47
N PRO A 314 -48.40 37.07 1.76
CA PRO A 314 -49.45 38.00 2.13
C PRO A 314 -48.99 39.45 2.04
N ASP A 315 -49.93 40.32 1.66
CA ASP A 315 -49.70 41.74 1.40
C ASP A 315 -49.68 42.57 2.71
N SER A 316 -48.79 43.56 2.78
CA SER A 316 -48.70 44.59 3.83
C SER A 316 -48.63 44.13 5.29
N LEU A 317 -48.18 42.90 5.57
CA LEU A 317 -48.11 42.37 6.94
C LEU A 317 -46.77 42.62 7.66
N GLY A 318 -45.67 42.90 6.94
CA GLY A 318 -44.33 43.16 7.50
C GLY A 318 -43.62 41.96 8.15
N ALA A 319 -44.37 41.02 8.74
CA ALA A 319 -43.89 39.74 9.25
C ALA A 319 -43.70 38.68 8.15
N GLY A 320 -44.43 38.79 7.03
CA GLY A 320 -44.31 37.88 5.88
C GLY A 320 -44.74 36.43 6.15
N ILE A 321 -44.30 35.51 5.29
CA ILE A 321 -44.33 34.06 5.52
C ILE A 321 -43.03 33.56 6.15
N SER A 322 -43.07 32.38 6.76
CA SER A 322 -41.87 31.62 7.09
C SER A 322 -42.02 30.15 6.72
N ASP A 323 -40.89 29.53 6.35
CA ASP A 323 -40.78 28.11 6.09
C ASP A 323 -39.45 27.55 6.63
N THR A 324 -39.34 26.24 6.76
CA THR A 324 -38.29 25.55 7.56
C THR A 324 -37.71 24.36 6.80
N ILE A 325 -36.39 24.26 6.74
CA ILE A 325 -35.66 23.11 6.20
C ILE A 325 -34.82 22.50 7.33
N ASN A 326 -35.01 21.21 7.60
CA ASN A 326 -34.23 20.48 8.59
C ASN A 326 -32.97 19.88 7.94
N VAL A 327 -31.81 20.45 8.22
CA VAL A 327 -30.52 19.96 7.77
C VAL A 327 -30.07 18.82 8.70
N LEU A 328 -29.80 17.65 8.11
CA LEU A 328 -29.36 16.46 8.84
C LEU A 328 -27.87 16.56 9.22
N ASP A 329 -27.44 15.73 10.18
CA ASP A 329 -26.03 15.56 10.55
C ASP A 329 -25.24 14.89 9.42
N LEU A 330 -24.72 15.70 8.49
CA LEU A 330 -23.92 15.24 7.37
C LEU A 330 -22.42 15.19 7.68
N GLY A 331 -21.93 16.04 8.58
CA GLY A 331 -20.50 16.29 8.81
C GLY A 331 -20.17 17.78 8.89
N ILE A 332 -18.97 18.15 8.50
CA ILE A 332 -18.47 19.54 8.56
C ILE A 332 -18.75 20.25 7.24
N SER A 333 -19.32 21.46 7.27
CA SER A 333 -19.51 22.26 6.05
C SER A 333 -18.19 22.86 5.55
N GLN A 334 -18.01 22.82 4.23
CA GLN A 334 -16.98 23.55 3.47
C GLN A 334 -17.57 24.75 2.70
N GLY A 335 -18.89 24.93 2.74
CA GLY A 335 -19.62 25.97 2.03
C GLY A 335 -21.13 25.75 2.11
N ILE A 336 -21.88 26.83 2.36
CA ILE A 336 -23.35 26.85 2.30
C ILE A 336 -23.77 27.82 1.20
N THR A 337 -24.73 27.40 0.38
CA THR A 337 -25.43 28.23 -0.59
C THR A 337 -26.94 28.13 -0.40
N VAL A 338 -27.66 29.24 -0.57
CA VAL A 338 -29.13 29.26 -0.51
C VAL A 338 -29.66 29.76 -1.84
N SER A 339 -30.47 28.94 -2.50
CA SER A 339 -31.22 29.29 -3.72
C SER A 339 -32.67 29.65 -3.36
N VAL A 340 -33.19 30.72 -3.95
CA VAL A 340 -34.57 31.21 -3.76
C VAL A 340 -35.20 31.49 -5.13
N ASP A 341 -36.43 31.03 -5.31
CA ASP A 341 -37.28 31.29 -6.47
C ASP A 341 -38.65 31.80 -5.98
N LEU A 342 -38.97 33.06 -6.27
CA LEU A 342 -40.25 33.67 -5.93
C LEU A 342 -40.73 34.63 -7.01
N SER A 343 -42.04 34.88 -7.04
CA SER A 343 -42.68 35.95 -7.81
C SER A 343 -43.49 36.87 -6.88
N ASN A 344 -43.70 38.12 -7.31
CA ASN A 344 -44.47 39.19 -6.62
C ASN A 344 -44.63 40.36 -7.61
N SER A 345 -45.64 41.23 -7.49
CA SER A 345 -45.86 42.29 -8.49
C SER A 345 -44.76 43.38 -8.50
N ASP A 346 -44.13 43.68 -7.36
CA ASP A 346 -43.02 44.63 -7.23
C ASP A 346 -41.91 44.07 -6.34
N ILE A 347 -40.96 43.38 -6.96
CA ILE A 347 -39.78 42.82 -6.29
C ILE A 347 -38.95 43.88 -5.54
N SER A 348 -39.08 45.18 -5.86
CA SER A 348 -38.43 46.26 -5.09
C SER A 348 -39.02 46.46 -3.67
N LYS A 349 -40.06 45.71 -3.31
CA LYS A 349 -40.73 45.77 -1.99
C LYS A 349 -40.49 44.52 -1.15
N VAL A 350 -40.04 43.43 -1.76
CA VAL A 350 -39.79 42.16 -1.08
C VAL A 350 -38.52 42.20 -0.22
N ARG A 351 -38.58 41.55 0.93
CA ARG A 351 -37.43 41.17 1.77
C ARG A 351 -37.35 39.66 1.90
N VAL A 352 -36.13 39.12 1.78
CA VAL A 352 -35.80 37.71 2.03
C VAL A 352 -34.69 37.63 3.07
N SER A 353 -34.96 36.96 4.19
CA SER A 353 -33.97 36.68 5.24
C SER A 353 -33.98 35.19 5.57
N VAL A 354 -32.82 34.64 5.90
CA VAL A 354 -32.66 33.25 6.38
C VAL A 354 -32.10 33.29 7.79
N PHE A 355 -32.57 32.37 8.63
CA PHE A 355 -32.09 32.16 9.99
C PHE A 355 -31.42 30.79 10.06
N ASP A 356 -30.25 30.73 10.68
CA ASP A 356 -29.57 29.47 10.98
C ASP A 356 -30.14 28.79 12.24
N PRO A 357 -29.71 27.56 12.59
CA PRO A 357 -30.20 26.84 13.78
C PRO A 357 -29.91 27.52 15.13
N ASN A 358 -29.07 28.56 15.16
CA ASN A 358 -28.79 29.37 16.35
C ASN A 358 -29.61 30.68 16.36
N GLY A 359 -30.39 30.95 15.31
CA GLY A 359 -31.18 32.17 15.14
C GLY A 359 -30.40 33.36 14.55
N ALA A 360 -29.17 33.17 14.06
CA ALA A 360 -28.43 34.27 13.43
C ALA A 360 -29.01 34.59 12.04
N VAL A 361 -29.09 35.89 11.71
CA VAL A 361 -29.87 36.38 10.56
C VAL A 361 -28.99 36.72 9.37
N TYR A 362 -29.30 36.11 8.23
CA TYR A 362 -28.65 36.28 6.94
C TYR A 362 -29.65 36.93 5.98
N LYS A 363 -29.50 38.24 5.75
CA LYS A 363 -30.39 39.01 4.86
C LYS A 363 -29.92 38.83 3.43
N LEU A 364 -30.64 37.99 2.69
CA LEU A 364 -30.30 37.64 1.30
C LEU A 364 -30.70 38.78 0.36
N TYR A 365 -31.92 39.31 0.53
CA TYR A 365 -32.52 40.32 -0.34
C TYR A 365 -33.34 41.32 0.47
N ASP A 366 -33.31 42.61 0.08
CA ASP A 366 -34.08 43.68 0.72
C ASP A 366 -34.20 44.86 -0.26
N GLN A 367 -35.36 45.01 -0.90
CA GLN A 367 -35.76 46.21 -1.67
C GLN A 367 -34.75 46.74 -2.72
N GLY A 368 -34.26 45.90 -3.65
CA GLY A 368 -33.07 46.21 -4.45
C GLY A 368 -33.10 45.95 -5.96
N GLY A 369 -34.26 45.69 -6.58
CA GLY A 369 -34.35 45.24 -7.98
C GLY A 369 -35.65 45.64 -8.68
N THR A 370 -35.78 45.23 -9.94
CA THR A 370 -36.91 45.62 -10.83
C THR A 370 -37.52 44.41 -11.51
N GLY A 371 -38.85 44.40 -11.66
CA GLY A 371 -39.60 43.29 -12.27
C GLY A 371 -40.38 42.49 -11.22
N ASN A 372 -40.86 41.31 -11.63
CA ASN A 372 -41.88 40.54 -10.93
C ASN A 372 -41.44 39.12 -10.48
N ALA A 373 -40.14 38.81 -10.59
CA ALA A 373 -39.57 37.55 -10.11
C ALA A 373 -38.16 37.77 -9.52
N LEU A 374 -37.83 37.01 -8.48
CA LEU A 374 -36.49 36.89 -7.91
C LEU A 374 -36.09 35.42 -7.96
N LYS A 375 -35.05 35.11 -8.74
CA LYS A 375 -34.47 33.76 -8.88
C LYS A 375 -32.96 33.87 -8.70
N ALA A 376 -32.50 33.70 -7.46
CA ALA A 376 -31.14 34.04 -7.03
C ALA A 376 -30.51 32.92 -6.19
N THR A 377 -29.17 32.86 -6.14
CA THR A 377 -28.40 31.95 -5.28
C THR A 377 -27.24 32.67 -4.60
N TYR A 378 -27.24 32.59 -3.26
CA TYR A 378 -26.37 33.33 -2.36
C TYR A 378 -25.37 32.41 -1.67
N PRO A 379 -24.14 32.85 -1.32
CA PRO A 379 -23.56 34.18 -1.55
C PRO A 379 -22.93 34.37 -2.93
N ALA A 380 -23.02 33.37 -3.82
CA ALA A 380 -22.56 33.43 -5.19
C ALA A 380 -23.48 32.61 -6.11
N PRO A 381 -23.83 33.09 -7.32
CA PRO A 381 -23.37 34.34 -7.94
C PRO A 381 -23.98 35.62 -7.32
N ASP A 382 -25.09 35.52 -6.58
CA ASP A 382 -25.82 36.68 -6.08
C ASP A 382 -25.31 37.13 -4.70
N LYS A 383 -25.03 38.42 -4.57
CA LYS A 383 -24.49 39.02 -3.35
C LYS A 383 -25.58 39.24 -2.30
N MET A 384 -25.32 38.79 -1.07
CA MET A 384 -26.17 39.03 0.11
C MET A 384 -26.16 40.50 0.55
N VAL A 385 -27.26 40.96 1.16
CA VAL A 385 -27.37 42.31 1.75
C VAL A 385 -26.63 42.39 3.09
N SER A 386 -26.77 41.41 3.97
CA SER A 386 -26.03 41.36 5.25
C SER A 386 -25.90 39.95 5.84
N GLY A 387 -24.86 39.74 6.64
CA GLY A 387 -24.45 38.43 7.13
C GLY A 387 -23.50 37.73 6.15
N ASP A 388 -22.90 36.63 6.57
CA ASP A 388 -21.89 35.89 5.79
C ASP A 388 -22.01 34.39 6.02
N LEU A 389 -22.51 33.66 5.01
CA LEU A 389 -22.68 32.20 5.08
C LEU A 389 -21.35 31.43 5.14
N SER A 390 -20.21 32.05 4.78
CA SER A 390 -18.90 31.41 4.92
C SER A 390 -18.48 31.22 6.39
N THR A 391 -19.12 31.93 7.33
CA THR A 391 -18.97 31.72 8.78
C THR A 391 -19.40 30.32 9.25
N TRP A 392 -20.05 29.52 8.40
CA TRP A 392 -20.36 28.11 8.64
C TRP A 392 -19.30 27.12 8.16
N ASN A 393 -18.28 27.58 7.41
CA ASN A 393 -17.16 26.74 7.02
C ASN A 393 -16.41 26.25 8.29
N GLY A 394 -16.14 24.95 8.36
CA GLY A 394 -15.54 24.32 9.56
C GLY A 394 -16.52 23.98 10.68
N LYS A 395 -17.84 24.21 10.51
CA LYS A 395 -18.89 23.86 11.49
C LYS A 395 -19.84 22.80 10.93
N ASN A 396 -20.54 22.07 11.81
CA ASN A 396 -21.62 21.16 11.41
C ASN A 396 -22.93 21.95 11.26
N PRO A 397 -23.53 22.05 10.05
CA PRO A 397 -24.71 22.89 9.79
C PRO A 397 -26.05 22.22 10.18
N GLN A 398 -26.02 21.08 10.87
CA GLN A 398 -27.19 20.36 11.38
C GLN A 398 -28.16 21.28 12.13
N GLY A 399 -29.45 21.11 11.84
CA GLY A 399 -30.54 21.75 12.57
C GLY A 399 -31.61 22.35 11.67
N ILE A 400 -32.57 23.05 12.28
CA ILE A 400 -33.66 23.71 11.55
C ILE A 400 -33.17 25.07 11.09
N TRP A 401 -32.98 25.21 9.78
CA TRP A 401 -32.85 26.50 9.11
C TRP A 401 -34.25 27.01 8.75
N SER A 402 -34.45 28.33 8.75
CA SER A 402 -35.72 28.91 8.30
C SER A 402 -35.52 30.08 7.33
N ILE A 403 -36.48 30.26 6.44
CA ILE A 403 -36.59 31.44 5.59
C ILE A 403 -37.74 32.32 6.10
N ASN A 404 -37.62 33.62 5.90
CA ASN A 404 -38.67 34.60 6.01
C ASN A 404 -38.74 35.41 4.72
N VAL A 405 -39.94 35.51 4.15
CA VAL A 405 -40.21 36.29 2.94
C VAL A 405 -41.37 37.22 3.22
N ALA A 406 -41.12 38.52 3.18
CA ALA A 406 -42.11 39.55 3.49
C ALA A 406 -42.27 40.52 2.31
N ASP A 407 -43.51 40.79 1.92
CA ASP A 407 -43.83 42.03 1.21
C ASP A 407 -43.92 43.19 2.21
N LEU A 408 -43.51 44.38 1.75
CA LEU A 408 -43.42 45.63 2.50
C LEU A 408 -44.20 46.77 1.82
N ALA A 409 -45.07 46.44 0.85
CA ALA A 409 -45.99 47.37 0.18
C ALA A 409 -47.47 47.00 0.39
N GLY A 410 -48.32 47.50 -0.51
CA GLY A 410 -49.74 47.16 -0.66
C GLY A 410 -50.65 47.39 0.55
N THR A 411 -51.69 46.58 0.69
CA THR A 411 -52.85 46.79 1.58
C THR A 411 -53.11 45.58 2.47
N GLN A 412 -53.31 45.79 3.78
CA GLN A 412 -53.47 44.69 4.74
C GLN A 412 -54.55 43.69 4.34
N GLY A 413 -54.16 42.41 4.27
CA GLY A 413 -55.07 41.28 4.00
C GLY A 413 -55.11 40.82 2.54
N GLY A 414 -54.41 41.49 1.63
CA GLY A 414 -54.18 40.99 0.27
C GLY A 414 -53.23 39.79 0.23
N LYS A 415 -53.04 39.25 -0.97
CA LYS A 415 -51.95 38.32 -1.32
C LYS A 415 -51.28 38.85 -2.58
N ASP A 416 -49.98 39.08 -2.52
CA ASP A 416 -49.17 39.42 -3.70
C ASP A 416 -47.92 38.56 -3.73
N GLY A 417 -47.82 37.74 -4.77
CA GLY A 417 -46.67 36.87 -4.98
C GLY A 417 -46.73 35.51 -4.28
N LYS A 418 -45.68 34.74 -4.54
CA LYS A 418 -45.54 33.34 -4.19
C LYS A 418 -44.06 32.98 -4.06
N LEU A 419 -43.68 32.36 -2.95
CA LEU A 419 -42.43 31.63 -2.85
C LEU A 419 -42.59 30.30 -3.58
N ASN A 420 -42.06 30.22 -4.80
CA ASN A 420 -42.19 29.04 -5.67
C ASN A 420 -41.33 27.88 -5.15
N GLY A 421 -40.14 28.20 -4.63
CA GLY A 421 -39.23 27.24 -4.01
C GLY A 421 -38.06 27.93 -3.31
N TRP A 422 -37.50 27.27 -2.30
CA TRP A 422 -36.17 27.58 -1.79
C TRP A 422 -35.43 26.29 -1.42
N SER A 423 -34.11 26.37 -1.40
CA SER A 423 -33.25 25.22 -1.05
C SER A 423 -31.92 25.66 -0.46
N ILE A 424 -31.41 24.85 0.47
CA ILE A 424 -30.07 24.99 1.04
C ILE A 424 -29.18 23.91 0.42
N LYS A 425 -28.10 24.31 -0.22
CA LYS A 425 -27.06 23.41 -0.76
C LYS A 425 -25.80 23.54 0.09
N ILE A 426 -25.31 22.39 0.55
CA ILE A 426 -24.21 22.32 1.51
C ILE A 426 -23.11 21.44 0.93
N GLN A 427 -21.94 22.03 0.73
CA GLN A 427 -20.71 21.27 0.54
C GLN A 427 -20.25 20.77 1.91
N THR A 428 -20.02 19.47 2.04
CA THR A 428 -19.68 18.82 3.31
C THR A 428 -18.47 17.90 3.18
N LEU A 429 -17.61 17.95 4.18
CA LEU A 429 -16.69 16.89 4.56
C LEU A 429 -17.47 15.91 5.46
N SER A 430 -17.94 14.80 4.90
CA SER A 430 -18.91 13.95 5.57
C SER A 430 -18.28 13.00 6.58
N THR A 431 -18.89 12.89 7.76
CA THR A 431 -18.55 11.87 8.77
C THR A 431 -19.45 10.64 8.68
N LYS A 432 -20.38 10.60 7.71
CA LYS A 432 -21.42 9.56 7.56
C LYS A 432 -21.38 8.82 6.22
N LYS A 433 -20.91 9.50 5.18
CA LYS A 433 -20.89 9.03 3.79
C LYS A 433 -19.46 8.84 3.31
N VAL A 434 -19.25 7.86 2.43
CA VAL A 434 -18.06 7.74 1.58
C VAL A 434 -18.52 7.25 0.21
N ALA A 435 -17.98 7.83 -0.86
CA ALA A 435 -18.24 7.41 -2.23
C ALA A 435 -17.03 6.64 -2.75
N ALA A 436 -17.28 5.50 -3.41
CA ALA A 436 -16.28 4.79 -4.20
C ALA A 436 -16.57 5.06 -5.68
N GLN A 437 -15.61 5.64 -6.40
CA GLN A 437 -15.72 5.95 -7.84
C GLN A 437 -15.48 4.73 -8.75
N GLY A 438 -15.14 3.58 -8.15
CA GLY A 438 -14.94 2.30 -8.82
C GLY A 438 -15.46 1.13 -8.00
N THR A 439 -15.21 -0.10 -8.46
CA THR A 439 -15.74 -1.32 -7.83
C THR A 439 -15.20 -1.55 -6.42
N LEU A 440 -16.08 -1.56 -5.42
CA LEU A 440 -15.76 -1.97 -4.06
C LEU A 440 -15.61 -3.50 -3.99
N VAL A 441 -14.39 -4.00 -3.81
CA VAL A 441 -14.08 -5.43 -3.64
C VAL A 441 -13.73 -5.70 -2.16
N ALA A 442 -14.50 -6.58 -1.52
CA ALA A 442 -14.38 -6.87 -0.08
C ALA A 442 -13.99 -8.33 0.20
N ASN A 443 -12.69 -8.59 0.36
CA ASN A 443 -12.12 -9.95 0.46
C ASN A 443 -12.63 -10.78 1.67
N ALA A 444 -13.13 -10.13 2.72
CA ALA A 444 -13.71 -10.79 3.91
C ALA A 444 -15.24 -10.67 3.99
N GLY A 445 -15.89 -10.12 2.97
CA GLY A 445 -17.32 -9.78 2.97
C GLY A 445 -17.61 -8.33 3.41
N LEU A 446 -18.86 -7.91 3.22
CA LEU A 446 -19.35 -6.55 3.48
C LEU A 446 -20.43 -6.58 4.58
N LYS A 447 -20.23 -5.82 5.66
CA LYS A 447 -21.22 -5.70 6.74
C LYS A 447 -22.14 -4.51 6.47
N LEU A 448 -23.38 -4.79 6.08
CA LEU A 448 -24.42 -3.79 5.84
C LEU A 448 -25.05 -3.28 7.16
N THR A 449 -25.74 -2.14 7.07
CA THR A 449 -26.57 -1.58 8.15
C THR A 449 -27.64 -2.58 8.58
N VAL A 450 -27.84 -2.73 9.89
CA VAL A 450 -28.87 -3.60 10.48
C VAL A 450 -29.89 -2.73 11.22
N ALA A 451 -31.19 -2.89 10.92
CA ALA A 451 -32.27 -2.10 11.55
C ALA A 451 -33.50 -2.98 11.85
N ALA A 452 -34.41 -2.51 12.71
CA ALA A 452 -35.65 -3.22 13.08
C ALA A 452 -36.91 -2.68 12.38
N SER A 453 -36.69 -1.81 11.39
CA SER A 453 -37.64 -1.13 10.51
C SER A 453 -36.86 -0.47 9.38
N HIS A 454 -37.54 0.07 8.38
CA HIS A 454 -36.92 0.90 7.34
C HIS A 454 -36.14 2.08 7.95
N PRO A 455 -34.83 2.24 7.64
CA PRO A 455 -33.98 3.27 8.26
C PRO A 455 -34.17 4.66 7.62
N VAL A 456 -34.67 4.72 6.39
CA VAL A 456 -35.02 5.93 5.63
C VAL A 456 -36.33 5.72 4.87
N THR A 457 -36.98 6.81 4.45
CA THR A 457 -38.03 6.75 3.42
C THR A 457 -37.43 6.20 2.13
N CYS A 458 -38.11 5.29 1.44
CA CYS A 458 -37.69 4.93 0.09
C CYS A 458 -38.30 5.92 -0.90
N ASP A 459 -37.44 6.74 -1.49
CA ASP A 459 -37.76 7.67 -2.57
C ASP A 459 -36.60 7.69 -3.58
N GLY A 460 -36.74 8.49 -4.64
CA GLY A 460 -35.72 8.57 -5.71
C GLY A 460 -34.32 8.99 -5.25
N SER A 461 -34.17 9.63 -4.08
CA SER A 461 -32.87 9.95 -3.49
C SER A 461 -32.21 8.77 -2.76
N GLN A 462 -33.00 7.76 -2.38
CA GLN A 462 -32.56 6.56 -1.66
C GLN A 462 -32.57 5.30 -2.54
N MET A 463 -32.85 5.42 -3.84
CA MET A 463 -32.80 4.30 -4.79
C MET A 463 -31.46 3.56 -4.69
N GLY A 464 -31.51 2.24 -4.54
CA GLY A 464 -30.32 1.39 -4.36
C GLY A 464 -29.79 1.31 -2.93
N TYR A 465 -30.36 2.02 -1.94
CA TYR A 465 -29.99 1.85 -0.53
C TYR A 465 -30.31 0.42 -0.08
N VAL A 466 -29.36 -0.24 0.60
CA VAL A 466 -29.49 -1.63 1.09
C VAL A 466 -29.29 -1.71 2.61
N TYR A 467 -30.17 -2.45 3.30
CA TYR A 467 -29.99 -2.79 4.71
C TYR A 467 -30.47 -4.21 5.02
N VAL A 468 -30.12 -4.74 6.20
CA VAL A 468 -30.65 -6.02 6.72
C VAL A 468 -31.68 -5.73 7.80
N ASN A 469 -32.88 -6.28 7.63
CA ASN A 469 -33.94 -6.18 8.63
C ASN A 469 -33.77 -7.27 9.69
N SER A 470 -33.57 -6.84 10.94
CA SER A 470 -33.31 -7.69 12.10
C SER A 470 -34.53 -8.46 12.62
N LYS A 471 -35.75 -8.04 12.27
CA LYS A 471 -36.97 -8.81 12.55
C LYS A 471 -37.17 -9.85 11.45
N ASP A 472 -37.29 -9.37 10.21
CA ASP A 472 -37.74 -10.15 9.05
C ASP A 472 -36.64 -11.07 8.48
N LYS A 473 -35.41 -10.97 9.00
CA LYS A 473 -34.20 -11.73 8.63
C LYS A 473 -33.80 -11.64 7.14
N ALA A 474 -34.41 -10.71 6.40
CA ALA A 474 -34.15 -10.46 5.00
C ALA A 474 -33.26 -9.23 4.80
N MET A 475 -32.57 -9.20 3.65
CA MET A 475 -32.00 -7.96 3.12
C MET A 475 -33.10 -7.17 2.39
N TYR A 476 -33.02 -5.85 2.37
CA TYR A 476 -34.00 -4.97 1.73
C TYR A 476 -33.29 -3.93 0.88
N VAL A 477 -33.83 -3.67 -0.31
CA VAL A 477 -33.34 -2.67 -1.27
C VAL A 477 -34.45 -1.66 -1.56
N CYS A 478 -34.13 -0.36 -1.52
CA CYS A 478 -35.07 0.67 -1.97
C CYS A 478 -35.07 0.77 -3.51
N ASN A 479 -36.26 0.67 -4.13
CA ASN A 479 -36.41 0.75 -5.60
C ASN A 479 -36.65 2.18 -6.13
N GLY A 480 -36.64 3.20 -5.26
CA GLY A 480 -36.98 4.59 -5.59
C GLY A 480 -38.41 5.01 -5.20
N ALA A 481 -39.25 4.08 -4.73
CA ALA A 481 -40.59 4.36 -4.19
C ALA A 481 -41.01 3.41 -3.05
N GLU A 482 -40.56 2.15 -3.10
CA GLU A 482 -40.91 1.11 -2.13
C GLU A 482 -39.69 0.23 -1.76
N TRP A 483 -39.78 -0.40 -0.59
CA TRP A 483 -38.74 -1.29 -0.06
C TRP A 483 -38.98 -2.75 -0.48
N TYR A 484 -38.08 -3.29 -1.28
CA TYR A 484 -38.17 -4.64 -1.82
C TYR A 484 -37.30 -5.64 -1.03
N PRO A 485 -37.86 -6.76 -0.52
CA PRO A 485 -37.08 -7.76 0.20
C PRO A 485 -36.30 -8.70 -0.74
N LEU A 486 -35.03 -8.89 -0.43
CA LEU A 486 -34.20 -10.00 -0.91
C LEU A 486 -34.09 -11.02 0.22
N ALA A 487 -34.89 -12.09 0.13
CA ALA A 487 -34.90 -13.18 1.10
C ALA A 487 -33.54 -13.91 1.10
N LEU A 488 -32.96 -14.08 2.29
CA LEU A 488 -31.69 -14.79 2.48
C LEU A 488 -31.90 -16.29 2.78
N SER A 489 -33.16 -16.75 2.82
CA SER A 489 -33.58 -18.13 3.03
C SER A 489 -34.45 -18.60 1.86
N VAL A 490 -34.35 -19.89 1.53
CA VAL A 490 -35.25 -20.53 0.55
C VAL A 490 -36.62 -20.73 1.19
N PHE A 491 -37.67 -20.21 0.57
CA PHE A 491 -39.06 -20.40 1.00
C PHE A 491 -39.55 -21.81 0.62
N GLY A 492 -40.48 -22.36 1.41
CA GLY A 492 -40.99 -23.72 1.22
C GLY A 492 -40.06 -24.82 1.73
N THR A 493 -39.21 -24.51 2.71
CA THR A 493 -38.33 -25.46 3.41
C THR A 493 -38.81 -25.68 4.84
N GLN A 494 -38.43 -26.77 5.52
CA GLN A 494 -38.94 -27.04 6.89
C GLN A 494 -38.59 -25.94 7.90
N ALA A 495 -37.46 -25.25 7.71
CA ALA A 495 -37.05 -24.12 8.55
C ALA A 495 -37.67 -22.77 8.13
N ASN A 496 -38.37 -22.72 7.00
CA ASN A 496 -39.01 -21.53 6.43
C ASN A 496 -40.15 -21.96 5.47
N PRO A 497 -41.24 -22.55 5.99
CA PRO A 497 -42.37 -22.97 5.18
C PRO A 497 -43.11 -21.74 4.63
N ALA A 498 -43.93 -21.92 3.60
CA ALA A 498 -44.88 -20.91 3.15
C ALA A 498 -46.28 -21.27 3.66
N LEU A 499 -47.18 -20.31 3.84
CA LEU A 499 -48.54 -20.62 4.30
C LEU A 499 -49.27 -21.60 3.35
N HIS A 500 -49.01 -21.43 2.06
CA HIS A 500 -49.50 -22.28 0.97
C HIS A 500 -48.71 -22.01 -0.31
N CYS A 501 -48.88 -22.85 -1.34
CA CYS A 501 -48.13 -22.73 -2.59
C CYS A 501 -48.32 -21.37 -3.29
N ASN A 502 -49.47 -20.70 -3.11
CA ASN A 502 -49.74 -19.38 -3.69
C ASN A 502 -48.84 -18.28 -3.05
N GLU A 503 -48.55 -18.35 -1.75
CA GLU A 503 -47.61 -17.44 -1.11
C GLU A 503 -46.18 -17.74 -1.55
N LEU A 504 -45.79 -19.02 -1.57
CA LEU A 504 -44.49 -19.46 -2.08
C LEU A 504 -44.25 -18.98 -3.52
N LYS A 505 -45.27 -19.01 -4.39
CA LYS A 505 -45.21 -18.50 -5.76
C LYS A 505 -45.07 -16.97 -5.81
N ALA A 506 -45.63 -16.23 -4.85
CA ALA A 506 -45.48 -14.78 -4.74
C ALA A 506 -44.09 -14.38 -4.21
N LYS A 507 -43.55 -15.11 -3.21
CA LYS A 507 -42.22 -14.88 -2.63
C LYS A 507 -41.09 -15.37 -3.54
N GLN A 508 -41.32 -16.44 -4.30
CA GLN A 508 -40.32 -17.10 -5.14
C GLN A 508 -40.91 -17.42 -6.54
N PRO A 509 -41.10 -16.41 -7.42
CA PRO A 509 -41.81 -16.58 -8.70
C PRO A 509 -41.21 -17.61 -9.66
N THR A 510 -39.91 -17.89 -9.53
CA THR A 510 -39.15 -18.87 -10.32
C THR A 510 -39.16 -20.29 -9.72
N ALA A 511 -39.86 -20.53 -8.61
CA ALA A 511 -39.97 -21.85 -8.00
C ALA A 511 -40.54 -22.87 -9.02
N PRO A 512 -39.88 -24.03 -9.24
CA PRO A 512 -40.40 -25.08 -10.11
C PRO A 512 -41.57 -25.84 -9.45
N ASN A 513 -42.30 -26.62 -10.25
CA ASN A 513 -43.26 -27.60 -9.72
C ASN A 513 -42.53 -28.65 -8.88
N GLY A 514 -43.08 -29.03 -7.72
CA GLY A 514 -42.42 -29.99 -6.83
C GLY A 514 -42.98 -30.03 -5.42
N LEU A 515 -42.31 -30.79 -4.55
CA LEU A 515 -42.61 -30.87 -3.11
C LEU A 515 -42.03 -29.67 -2.37
N TYR A 516 -42.85 -29.03 -1.54
CA TYR A 516 -42.45 -27.95 -0.63
C TYR A 516 -43.08 -28.14 0.74
N TRP A 517 -42.45 -27.57 1.75
CA TRP A 517 -43.01 -27.44 3.09
C TRP A 517 -43.99 -26.27 3.14
N ILE A 518 -45.20 -26.53 3.61
CA ILE A 518 -46.21 -25.52 3.87
C ILE A 518 -46.69 -25.57 5.32
N ASP A 519 -47.13 -24.43 5.83
CA ASP A 519 -47.64 -24.22 7.19
C ASP A 519 -49.08 -23.66 7.05
N PRO A 520 -50.10 -24.54 6.91
CA PRO A 520 -51.44 -24.11 6.51
C PRO A 520 -52.14 -23.16 7.47
N ASP A 521 -51.87 -23.25 8.77
CA ASP A 521 -52.51 -22.39 9.79
C ASP A 521 -51.64 -21.20 10.21
N GLY A 522 -50.35 -21.18 9.86
CA GLY A 522 -49.42 -20.09 10.15
C GLY A 522 -48.96 -20.04 11.61
N GLY A 523 -49.09 -21.15 12.34
CA GLY A 523 -48.79 -21.28 13.75
C GLY A 523 -47.31 -21.51 14.05
N SER A 524 -46.87 -22.76 13.96
CA SER A 524 -45.52 -23.14 14.38
C SER A 524 -44.91 -24.18 13.44
N ALA A 525 -43.96 -23.75 12.61
CA ALA A 525 -43.25 -24.55 11.59
C ALA A 525 -42.68 -25.95 11.99
N ALA A 526 -42.79 -26.36 13.25
CA ALA A 526 -42.66 -27.75 13.70
C ALA A 526 -43.83 -28.67 13.25
N ASP A 527 -45.03 -28.15 13.01
CA ASP A 527 -46.20 -28.88 12.50
C ASP A 527 -46.42 -28.73 10.97
N ALA A 528 -45.63 -27.86 10.33
CA ALA A 528 -45.57 -27.71 8.88
C ALA A 528 -45.35 -29.06 8.16
N LEU A 529 -45.95 -29.20 6.98
CA LEU A 529 -46.08 -30.45 6.24
C LEU A 529 -45.58 -30.32 4.80
N GLN A 530 -45.20 -31.44 4.18
CA GLN A 530 -44.89 -31.46 2.74
C GLN A 530 -46.12 -31.71 1.89
N THR A 531 -46.32 -30.89 0.86
CA THR A 531 -47.23 -31.18 -0.25
C THR A 531 -46.65 -30.74 -1.59
N TYR A 532 -47.24 -31.22 -2.68
CA TYR A 532 -46.89 -30.84 -4.04
C TYR A 532 -47.51 -29.48 -4.42
N CYS A 533 -46.68 -28.58 -4.91
CA CYS A 533 -47.09 -27.32 -5.51
C CYS A 533 -46.99 -27.38 -7.04
N ASP A 534 -48.05 -27.00 -7.76
CA ASP A 534 -47.94 -26.63 -9.17
C ASP A 534 -47.68 -25.12 -9.27
N MET A 535 -46.48 -24.78 -9.75
CA MET A 535 -45.97 -23.42 -9.90
C MET A 535 -46.02 -22.91 -11.33
N THR A 536 -46.57 -23.69 -12.27
CA THR A 536 -46.52 -23.41 -13.71
C THR A 536 -47.93 -23.32 -14.31
N SER A 537 -48.80 -24.29 -14.00
CA SER A 537 -50.15 -24.35 -14.56
C SER A 537 -51.00 -23.14 -14.14
N TYR A 538 -51.61 -22.46 -15.10
CA TYR A 538 -52.54 -21.35 -14.87
C TYR A 538 -52.04 -20.28 -13.87
N GLY A 539 -50.78 -19.86 -14.05
CA GLY A 539 -50.10 -18.87 -13.21
C GLY A 539 -49.40 -19.43 -11.97
N GLY A 540 -49.55 -20.73 -11.69
CA GLY A 540 -48.91 -21.42 -10.57
C GLY A 540 -49.47 -21.06 -9.21
N GLY A 541 -48.82 -21.55 -8.15
CA GLY A 541 -49.24 -21.32 -6.77
C GLY A 541 -50.34 -22.26 -6.28
N TRP A 542 -50.61 -23.35 -7.01
CA TRP A 542 -51.66 -24.30 -6.67
C TRP A 542 -51.15 -25.34 -5.66
N THR A 543 -51.90 -25.53 -4.58
CA THR A 543 -51.57 -26.44 -3.47
C THR A 543 -52.32 -27.76 -3.62
N LEU A 544 -51.62 -28.89 -3.71
CA LEU A 544 -52.25 -30.22 -3.73
C LEU A 544 -52.83 -30.52 -2.34
N VAL A 545 -54.14 -30.73 -2.28
CA VAL A 545 -54.87 -30.99 -1.02
C VAL A 545 -55.49 -32.38 -0.94
N ALA A 546 -55.76 -33.03 -2.08
CA ALA A 546 -56.27 -34.40 -2.13
C ALA A 546 -55.89 -35.13 -3.41
N ARG A 547 -55.70 -36.45 -3.29
CA ARG A 547 -55.55 -37.44 -4.37
C ARG A 547 -56.50 -38.60 -4.10
N MET A 548 -57.34 -38.88 -5.09
CA MET A 548 -58.38 -39.93 -5.02
C MET A 548 -58.08 -41.00 -6.07
N THR A 549 -58.08 -42.27 -5.67
CA THR A 549 -58.10 -43.44 -6.57
C THR A 549 -59.14 -44.44 -6.07
N ASN A 550 -59.50 -45.40 -6.92
CA ASN A 550 -60.70 -46.21 -6.73
C ASN A 550 -60.66 -47.05 -5.42
N GLY A 551 -61.69 -46.91 -4.57
CA GLY A 551 -61.84 -47.66 -3.32
C GLY A 551 -61.29 -46.99 -2.04
N CYS A 552 -60.65 -45.82 -2.13
CA CYS A 552 -59.92 -45.22 -1.01
C CYS A 552 -60.71 -44.33 -0.01
N MET A 553 -62.00 -44.08 -0.21
CA MET A 553 -62.70 -43.02 0.53
C MET A 553 -63.08 -43.43 1.96
N THR A 554 -62.12 -43.36 2.88
CA THR A 554 -62.34 -43.45 4.33
C THR A 554 -62.83 -42.12 4.90
N ASP A 555 -63.74 -42.19 5.87
CA ASP A 555 -64.41 -41.09 6.58
C ASP A 555 -63.55 -40.35 7.63
N SER A 556 -62.26 -40.15 7.33
CA SER A 556 -61.33 -39.44 8.21
C SER A 556 -61.42 -37.92 8.06
N ASN A 557 -61.53 -37.20 9.19
CA ASN A 557 -61.33 -35.73 9.22
C ASN A 557 -59.82 -35.34 9.17
N GLY A 558 -58.94 -36.28 9.53
CA GLY A 558 -57.50 -36.08 9.60
C GLY A 558 -56.82 -36.18 8.24
N ALA A 559 -55.52 -35.86 8.21
CA ALA A 559 -54.69 -36.12 7.05
C ALA A 559 -54.58 -37.63 6.77
N VAL A 560 -54.45 -37.99 5.49
CA VAL A 560 -54.31 -39.38 5.02
C VAL A 560 -53.14 -39.43 4.05
N GLY A 561 -52.22 -40.38 4.21
CA GLY A 561 -51.10 -40.58 3.29
C GLY A 561 -50.19 -39.35 3.13
N SER A 562 -49.66 -39.14 1.93
CA SER A 562 -48.83 -37.97 1.59
C SER A 562 -49.08 -37.54 0.14
N LEU A 563 -48.94 -36.24 -0.14
CA LEU A 563 -49.28 -35.63 -1.44
C LEU A 563 -48.01 -35.20 -2.17
N THR A 564 -47.38 -36.16 -2.85
CA THR A 564 -46.04 -36.01 -3.46
C THR A 564 -46.06 -35.76 -4.95
N SER A 565 -47.15 -36.09 -5.66
CA SER A 565 -47.31 -35.80 -7.10
C SER A 565 -48.77 -35.87 -7.56
N LEU A 566 -49.14 -35.03 -8.55
CA LEU A 566 -50.40 -35.15 -9.29
C LEU A 566 -50.59 -36.55 -9.94
N SER A 567 -49.48 -37.23 -10.27
CA SER A 567 -49.48 -38.55 -10.90
C SER A 567 -49.47 -39.73 -9.93
N GLN A 568 -49.41 -39.52 -8.62
CA GLN A 568 -49.24 -40.61 -7.65
C GLN A 568 -50.44 -41.60 -7.69
N GLY A 569 -50.18 -42.90 -7.48
CA GLY A 569 -51.24 -43.92 -7.41
C GLY A 569 -51.87 -44.07 -6.02
N ALA A 570 -51.17 -43.63 -4.97
CA ALA A 570 -51.62 -43.72 -3.60
C ALA A 570 -52.60 -42.59 -3.24
N CYS A 571 -53.66 -42.93 -2.52
CA CYS A 571 -54.64 -41.99 -2.01
C CYS A 571 -54.10 -41.20 -0.83
N ALA A 572 -54.44 -39.91 -0.79
CA ALA A 572 -54.01 -39.02 0.27
C ALA A 572 -54.91 -37.78 0.35
N LYS A 573 -54.96 -37.13 1.52
CA LYS A 573 -55.47 -35.76 1.69
C LYS A 573 -54.77 -35.05 2.84
N LEU A 574 -54.78 -33.73 2.83
CA LEU A 574 -54.50 -32.93 4.03
C LEU A 574 -55.69 -33.04 5.01
N SER A 575 -55.49 -32.62 6.26
CA SER A 575 -56.59 -32.55 7.23
C SER A 575 -57.62 -31.50 6.80
N ASP A 576 -58.89 -31.68 7.17
CA ASP A 576 -59.94 -30.73 6.74
C ASP A 576 -59.75 -29.34 7.35
N ALA A 577 -59.02 -29.22 8.46
CA ALA A 577 -58.53 -27.97 9.00
C ALA A 577 -57.53 -27.28 8.04
N HIS A 578 -56.49 -28.00 7.59
CA HIS A 578 -55.48 -27.43 6.69
C HIS A 578 -56.08 -27.05 5.33
N ILE A 579 -57.00 -27.86 4.79
CA ILE A 579 -57.71 -27.55 3.54
C ILE A 579 -58.53 -26.25 3.70
N ASN A 580 -59.21 -26.07 4.83
CA ASN A 580 -59.96 -24.84 5.10
C ASN A 580 -59.07 -23.62 5.35
N ALA A 581 -57.91 -23.78 5.98
CA ALA A 581 -56.96 -22.69 6.20
C ALA A 581 -56.39 -22.19 4.85
N ILE A 582 -55.87 -23.10 4.01
CA ILE A 582 -55.42 -22.79 2.63
C ILE A 582 -56.53 -22.09 1.82
N ARG A 583 -57.79 -22.54 1.95
CA ARG A 583 -58.97 -21.94 1.28
C ARG A 583 -59.32 -20.52 1.74
N THR A 584 -58.90 -20.11 2.95
CA THR A 584 -59.35 -18.87 3.60
C THR A 584 -58.25 -17.82 3.82
N ALA A 585 -56.98 -18.18 3.64
CA ALA A 585 -55.80 -17.35 3.86
C ALA A 585 -55.71 -16.02 3.04
N GLY A 586 -56.64 -15.77 2.11
CA GLY A 586 -56.76 -14.51 1.36
C GLY A 586 -58.01 -13.66 1.67
N GLY A 587 -58.87 -14.06 2.61
CA GLY A 587 -60.14 -13.37 2.97
C GLY A 587 -61.25 -13.42 1.90
N SER A 588 -60.88 -13.53 0.62
CA SER A 588 -61.76 -13.88 -0.50
C SER A 588 -61.65 -15.38 -0.76
N GLY A 589 -62.79 -16.09 -0.82
CA GLY A 589 -62.83 -17.56 -0.89
C GLY A 589 -61.98 -18.15 -2.03
N GLY A 590 -61.07 -19.07 -1.66
CA GLY A 590 -60.09 -19.67 -2.56
C GLY A 590 -60.69 -20.41 -3.76
N VAL A 591 -59.88 -20.53 -4.81
CA VAL A 591 -60.28 -21.15 -6.08
C VAL A 591 -59.94 -22.63 -6.08
N PHE A 592 -60.90 -23.45 -6.53
CA PHE A 592 -60.72 -24.90 -6.64
C PHE A 592 -60.48 -25.31 -8.09
N TRP A 593 -59.49 -26.18 -8.28
CA TRP A 593 -59.17 -26.77 -9.57
C TRP A 593 -58.91 -28.26 -9.38
N GLY A 594 -59.59 -29.12 -10.13
CA GLY A 594 -59.50 -30.57 -9.94
C GLY A 594 -59.96 -31.35 -11.16
N PHE A 595 -59.46 -32.58 -11.29
CA PHE A 595 -59.74 -33.45 -12.43
C PHE A 595 -60.25 -34.82 -12.00
N HIS A 596 -60.99 -35.43 -12.93
CA HIS A 596 -61.48 -36.80 -12.89
C HIS A 596 -60.92 -37.50 -14.14
N ASP A 597 -60.23 -38.61 -13.93
CA ASP A 597 -59.42 -39.30 -14.93
C ASP A 597 -59.95 -40.72 -15.15
N ASN A 598 -60.64 -40.90 -16.27
CA ASN A 598 -61.16 -42.18 -16.75
C ASN A 598 -60.12 -42.93 -17.61
N GLY A 599 -58.82 -42.66 -17.45
CA GLY A 599 -57.72 -43.50 -17.93
C GLY A 599 -57.21 -43.21 -19.34
N SER A 600 -57.58 -42.09 -19.96
CA SER A 600 -57.21 -41.77 -21.36
C SER A 600 -57.01 -40.28 -21.68
N HIS A 601 -57.19 -39.37 -20.71
CA HIS A 601 -57.13 -37.93 -20.96
C HIS A 601 -55.85 -37.28 -20.43
N LYS A 602 -55.02 -36.75 -21.35
CA LYS A 602 -53.98 -35.78 -20.98
C LYS A 602 -54.62 -34.50 -20.46
N LEU A 603 -53.88 -33.74 -19.64
CA LEU A 603 -54.27 -32.39 -19.20
C LEU A 603 -54.71 -31.55 -20.42
N PRO A 604 -55.94 -31.00 -20.46
CA PRO A 604 -56.36 -30.11 -21.53
C PRO A 604 -55.58 -28.80 -21.45
N ALA A 605 -55.29 -28.18 -22.60
CA ALA A 605 -54.56 -26.91 -22.65
C ALA A 605 -55.35 -25.76 -21.98
N SER A 606 -56.67 -25.86 -21.89
CA SER A 606 -57.57 -24.89 -21.27
C SER A 606 -58.40 -25.54 -20.14
N GLY A 607 -58.05 -25.23 -18.89
CA GLY A 607 -58.83 -25.60 -17.72
C GLY A 607 -60.11 -24.77 -17.56
N ARG A 608 -61.09 -25.32 -16.85
CA ARG A 608 -62.25 -24.58 -16.30
C ARG A 608 -62.14 -24.55 -14.78
N PHE A 609 -62.53 -23.45 -14.15
CA PHE A 609 -62.46 -23.29 -12.69
C PHE A 609 -63.86 -23.27 -12.07
N LEU A 610 -63.98 -23.78 -10.85
CA LEU A 610 -65.07 -23.41 -9.94
C LEU A 610 -64.54 -22.40 -8.92
N LYS A 611 -65.17 -21.23 -8.90
CA LYS A 611 -64.95 -20.19 -7.89
C LYS A 611 -66.05 -20.34 -6.83
N ILE A 612 -65.66 -20.50 -5.57
CA ILE A 612 -66.60 -20.55 -4.44
C ILE A 612 -66.53 -19.21 -3.71
N THR A 613 -67.44 -18.30 -4.06
CA THR A 613 -67.50 -16.95 -3.46
C THR A 613 -67.83 -17.03 -1.97
N ALA A 614 -67.20 -16.19 -1.15
CA ALA A 614 -67.32 -16.24 0.30
C ALA A 614 -68.70 -15.79 0.81
N GLY A 615 -69.55 -16.76 1.17
CA GLY A 615 -70.83 -16.52 1.84
C GLY A 615 -71.59 -17.82 2.10
N SER A 616 -72.05 -18.03 3.34
CA SER A 616 -72.94 -19.13 3.75
C SER A 616 -72.45 -20.58 3.46
N PHE A 617 -71.48 -21.05 4.25
CA PHE A 617 -71.42 -22.47 4.63
C PHE A 617 -71.98 -22.63 6.05
N ASP A 618 -73.30 -22.81 6.16
CA ASP A 618 -73.95 -23.20 7.42
C ASP A 618 -74.01 -24.73 7.48
N ALA A 619 -73.16 -25.32 8.32
CA ALA A 619 -72.98 -26.76 8.44
C ALA A 619 -74.26 -27.54 8.79
N ASN A 620 -75.31 -26.85 9.27
CA ASN A 620 -76.59 -27.46 9.65
C ASN A 620 -77.66 -27.41 8.55
N LYS A 621 -77.38 -26.84 7.37
CA LYS A 621 -78.38 -26.63 6.30
C LYS A 621 -78.11 -27.37 4.98
N ALA A 622 -76.96 -28.04 4.86
CA ALA A 622 -76.55 -28.70 3.61
C ALA A 622 -77.05 -30.16 3.48
N GLN A 623 -78.36 -30.40 3.58
CA GLN A 623 -78.98 -31.69 3.24
C GLN A 623 -79.87 -31.58 2.00
N GLY A 624 -79.50 -32.27 0.92
CA GLY A 624 -80.33 -32.40 -0.29
C GLY A 624 -80.29 -31.20 -1.26
N GLY A 625 -79.14 -30.91 -1.85
CA GLY A 625 -79.02 -29.93 -2.95
C GLY A 625 -79.05 -30.59 -4.34
N LEU A 626 -79.71 -29.95 -5.32
CA LEU A 626 -79.71 -30.41 -6.72
C LEU A 626 -78.39 -30.09 -7.45
N LEU A 627 -78.06 -30.91 -8.45
CA LEU A 627 -76.85 -30.80 -9.26
C LEU A 627 -76.79 -29.48 -10.06
N GLN A 628 -75.64 -28.80 -10.00
CA GLN A 628 -75.29 -27.73 -10.94
C GLN A 628 -74.16 -28.21 -11.86
N GLN A 629 -74.48 -28.44 -13.14
CA GLN A 629 -73.57 -29.00 -14.13
C GLN A 629 -73.09 -27.90 -15.09
N CYS A 630 -71.78 -27.62 -15.13
CA CYS A 630 -71.18 -26.62 -16.03
C CYS A 630 -71.14 -27.13 -17.50
N SER A 631 -72.31 -27.32 -18.11
CA SER A 631 -72.49 -27.58 -19.53
C SER A 631 -72.02 -26.40 -20.38
N CYS A 632 -71.40 -26.67 -21.53
CA CYS A 632 -71.17 -25.65 -22.55
C CYS A 632 -71.74 -26.13 -23.90
N GLN A 633 -72.43 -25.22 -24.59
CA GLN A 633 -72.97 -25.45 -25.94
C GLN A 633 -71.98 -24.92 -26.99
N PRO A 634 -71.89 -25.53 -28.19
CA PRO A 634 -71.02 -25.04 -29.25
C PRO A 634 -71.26 -23.56 -29.56
N ASN A 635 -70.24 -22.72 -29.34
CA ASN A 635 -70.24 -21.27 -29.57
C ASN A 635 -71.36 -20.47 -28.87
N GLY A 636 -71.95 -20.99 -27.79
CA GLY A 636 -72.92 -20.28 -26.94
C GLY A 636 -72.33 -19.74 -25.64
N PRO A 637 -73.00 -18.80 -24.94
CA PRO A 637 -72.67 -18.45 -23.57
C PRO A 637 -72.92 -19.66 -22.64
N PHE A 638 -72.21 -19.70 -21.49
CA PHE A 638 -72.44 -20.74 -20.48
C PHE A 638 -73.88 -20.71 -19.97
N SER A 639 -74.52 -21.88 -19.90
CA SER A 639 -75.86 -22.05 -19.34
C SER A 639 -75.86 -23.07 -18.21
N ASN A 640 -76.50 -22.70 -17.09
CA ASN A 640 -76.78 -23.61 -15.99
C ASN A 640 -77.91 -24.55 -16.42
N SER A 641 -77.60 -25.81 -16.74
CA SER A 641 -78.60 -26.84 -16.98
C SER A 641 -78.82 -27.70 -15.73
N TYR A 642 -80.06 -27.74 -15.25
CA TYR A 642 -80.48 -28.60 -14.15
C TYR A 642 -81.11 -29.87 -14.73
N ASN A 643 -80.42 -31.00 -14.66
CA ASN A 643 -80.99 -32.29 -15.06
C ASN A 643 -81.89 -32.84 -13.95
N SER A 644 -83.19 -32.94 -14.22
CA SER A 644 -84.14 -33.62 -13.34
C SER A 644 -84.03 -35.13 -13.49
N VAL A 645 -83.76 -35.82 -12.39
CA VAL A 645 -83.91 -37.28 -12.25
C VAL A 645 -84.96 -37.52 -11.16
N ALA A 646 -85.77 -38.57 -11.32
CA ALA A 646 -87.16 -38.54 -10.86
C ALA A 646 -87.39 -38.69 -9.34
N SER A 647 -88.32 -37.85 -8.85
CA SER A 647 -89.30 -38.12 -7.78
C SER A 647 -88.84 -38.76 -6.46
N MET A 648 -88.75 -37.94 -5.42
CA MET A 648 -89.45 -38.22 -4.15
C MET A 648 -89.98 -36.90 -3.56
N ALA A 649 -91.12 -36.94 -2.87
CA ALA A 649 -91.88 -35.75 -2.49
C ALA A 649 -91.56 -35.27 -1.07
N GLY A 650 -91.28 -33.97 -0.91
CA GLY A 650 -91.04 -33.35 0.40
C GLY A 650 -90.67 -31.87 0.28
N VAL A 651 -91.50 -31.02 0.88
CA VAL A 651 -91.40 -29.55 0.92
C VAL A 651 -89.97 -29.02 1.16
N TYR A 652 -89.42 -28.26 0.19
CA TYR A 652 -88.30 -27.34 0.44
C TYR A 652 -88.50 -26.00 -0.28
N ASN A 653 -88.09 -24.92 0.40
CA ASN A 653 -88.33 -23.53 0.01
C ASN A 653 -86.99 -22.80 -0.12
N HIS A 654 -86.72 -22.17 -1.27
CA HIS A 654 -85.40 -21.61 -1.58
C HIS A 654 -85.36 -20.10 -1.34
N SER A 655 -84.73 -19.66 -0.24
CA SER A 655 -84.33 -18.27 -0.04
C SER A 655 -83.00 -17.98 -0.74
N SER A 656 -82.89 -16.85 -1.43
CA SER A 656 -81.70 -16.42 -2.17
C SER A 656 -80.53 -16.00 -1.26
N SER A 657 -79.28 -16.31 -1.66
CA SER A 657 -78.06 -15.52 -1.35
C SER A 657 -76.74 -16.14 -1.85
N GLY A 658 -76.63 -17.47 -1.98
CA GLY A 658 -75.40 -18.14 -2.44
C GLY A 658 -75.54 -18.72 -3.85
N GLY A 659 -74.65 -18.37 -4.78
CA GLY A 659 -74.64 -18.85 -6.16
C GLY A 659 -73.25 -19.32 -6.62
N TRP A 660 -73.21 -20.36 -7.44
CA TRP A 660 -71.98 -20.91 -8.03
C TRP A 660 -71.77 -20.37 -9.46
N GLU A 661 -70.54 -19.96 -9.78
CA GLU A 661 -70.17 -19.46 -11.10
C GLU A 661 -69.12 -20.38 -11.77
N CYS A 662 -69.41 -20.84 -12.99
CA CYS A 662 -68.44 -21.53 -13.85
C CYS A 662 -67.54 -20.47 -14.52
N VAL A 663 -66.23 -20.45 -14.24
CA VAL A 663 -65.32 -19.40 -14.74
C VAL A 663 -64.28 -19.97 -15.71
N ALA A 664 -64.09 -19.30 -16.86
CA ALA A 664 -63.16 -19.70 -17.91
C ALA A 664 -61.73 -19.19 -17.68
N ALA A 665 -60.73 -19.99 -18.05
CA ALA A 665 -59.31 -19.64 -17.98
C ALA A 665 -58.85 -18.76 -19.16
N GLY A 666 -59.39 -17.54 -19.27
CA GLY A 666 -59.00 -16.54 -20.27
C GLY A 666 -60.02 -16.28 -21.39
N ASN A 667 -59.65 -15.44 -22.35
CA ASN A 667 -60.57 -14.80 -23.30
C ASN A 667 -61.11 -15.70 -24.44
N ASN A 668 -60.72 -16.97 -24.52
CA ASN A 668 -61.17 -17.87 -25.59
C ASN A 668 -62.35 -18.70 -25.10
N GLY A 669 -63.42 -18.75 -25.90
CA GLY A 669 -64.64 -19.53 -25.62
C GLY A 669 -64.39 -21.04 -25.59
N CYS A 670 -65.42 -21.80 -25.18
CA CYS A 670 -65.35 -23.25 -25.00
C CYS A 670 -64.83 -23.98 -26.26
N ASP A 671 -63.77 -24.77 -26.09
CA ASP A 671 -63.42 -25.80 -27.07
C ASP A 671 -64.48 -26.90 -27.11
N ASN A 672 -64.79 -27.39 -28.31
CA ASN A 672 -65.90 -28.31 -28.61
C ASN A 672 -65.60 -29.79 -28.26
N THR A 673 -64.45 -30.07 -27.64
CA THR A 673 -63.91 -31.42 -27.47
C THR A 673 -64.28 -32.10 -26.14
N THR A 674 -64.87 -31.38 -25.17
CA THR A 674 -65.10 -31.90 -23.80
C THR A 674 -66.51 -31.63 -23.26
N VAL A 675 -67.33 -32.69 -23.27
CA VAL A 675 -68.62 -32.77 -22.56
C VAL A 675 -68.45 -33.64 -21.32
N PHE A 676 -68.54 -33.04 -20.13
CA PHE A 676 -68.53 -33.78 -18.86
C PHE A 676 -69.95 -34.20 -18.46
N SER A 677 -70.26 -35.48 -18.60
CA SER A 677 -71.57 -36.09 -18.23
C SER A 677 -71.57 -36.81 -16.87
N SER A 678 -70.44 -36.80 -16.15
CA SER A 678 -70.29 -37.40 -14.81
C SER A 678 -70.30 -36.30 -13.73
N GLY A 679 -71.13 -36.48 -12.69
CA GLY A 679 -71.48 -35.40 -11.74
C GLY A 679 -70.43 -35.06 -10.69
N LEU A 680 -70.45 -33.80 -10.22
CA LEU A 680 -69.54 -33.21 -9.22
C LEU A 680 -69.80 -33.70 -7.76
N PHE A 681 -70.46 -34.85 -7.58
CA PHE A 681 -71.03 -35.30 -6.30
C PHE A 681 -70.01 -35.44 -5.15
N LEU A 682 -68.79 -35.91 -5.43
CA LEU A 682 -67.78 -36.17 -4.38
C LEU A 682 -67.33 -34.87 -3.68
N TYR A 683 -67.08 -33.80 -4.44
CA TYR A 683 -66.46 -32.58 -3.91
C TYR A 683 -67.31 -31.88 -2.85
N GLN A 684 -68.64 -31.96 -2.98
CA GLN A 684 -69.54 -31.31 -2.03
C GLN A 684 -69.71 -32.10 -0.71
N HIS A 685 -69.27 -33.37 -0.64
CA HIS A 685 -69.19 -34.11 0.64
C HIS A 685 -67.86 -33.90 1.37
N VAL A 686 -66.73 -33.89 0.64
CA VAL A 686 -65.37 -33.72 1.21
C VAL A 686 -65.21 -32.40 1.99
N LEU A 687 -66.05 -31.39 1.72
CA LEU A 687 -65.92 -30.05 2.27
C LEU A 687 -66.99 -29.65 3.32
N ASN A 688 -67.96 -30.51 3.66
CA ASN A 688 -69.21 -30.06 4.32
C ASN A 688 -69.49 -30.56 5.75
N GLN A 689 -68.92 -31.67 6.23
CA GLN A 689 -69.26 -32.24 7.55
C GLN A 689 -68.01 -32.75 8.28
N PRO A 690 -67.70 -32.26 9.50
CA PRO A 690 -66.73 -32.93 10.36
C PRO A 690 -67.35 -34.21 10.94
N GLY A 691 -66.92 -35.37 10.43
CA GLY A 691 -67.21 -36.68 11.05
C GLY A 691 -68.09 -37.66 10.27
N THR A 692 -68.51 -37.35 9.02
CA THR A 692 -69.17 -38.34 8.15
C THR A 692 -68.84 -38.14 6.67
N PHE A 693 -68.13 -39.09 6.05
CA PHE A 693 -68.35 -39.39 4.64
C PHE A 693 -69.56 -40.33 4.53
N PRO A 694 -70.35 -40.30 3.44
CA PRO A 694 -71.54 -41.13 3.34
C PRO A 694 -71.17 -42.61 3.17
N SER A 695 -71.36 -43.39 4.25
CA SER A 695 -71.60 -44.82 4.11
C SER A 695 -72.82 -45.04 3.22
N ASN A 696 -72.71 -46.00 2.29
CA ASN A 696 -73.74 -46.57 1.39
C ASN A 696 -73.66 -46.15 -0.10
N SER A 697 -73.44 -47.16 -0.94
CA SER A 697 -73.88 -47.29 -2.35
C SER A 697 -73.46 -46.29 -3.44
N HIS A 698 -72.83 -45.15 -3.14
CA HIS A 698 -72.28 -44.24 -4.17
C HIS A 698 -70.74 -44.12 -4.12
N GLY A 699 -70.08 -45.27 -4.33
CA GLY A 699 -68.69 -45.28 -4.79
C GLY A 699 -68.57 -44.73 -6.22
N ILE A 700 -67.34 -44.52 -6.70
CA ILE A 700 -67.06 -44.03 -8.06
C ILE A 700 -67.46 -45.11 -9.08
N SER A 701 -68.71 -45.07 -9.54
CA SER A 701 -69.28 -45.98 -10.55
C SER A 701 -68.68 -45.70 -11.93
N GLY A 702 -67.43 -46.10 -12.11
CA GLY A 702 -66.59 -45.78 -13.27
C GLY A 702 -65.09 -46.02 -13.05
N GLY A 703 -64.64 -46.32 -11.83
CA GLY A 703 -63.25 -46.74 -11.56
C GLY A 703 -62.18 -45.66 -11.75
N ALA A 704 -62.57 -44.39 -11.71
CA ALA A 704 -61.71 -43.26 -12.05
C ALA A 704 -60.76 -42.85 -10.91
N ASN A 705 -59.70 -42.14 -11.31
CA ASN A 705 -58.76 -41.47 -10.41
C ASN A 705 -58.98 -39.94 -10.45
N GLY A 706 -58.46 -39.18 -9.50
CA GLY A 706 -58.65 -37.72 -9.47
C GLY A 706 -57.71 -37.01 -8.50
N TRP A 707 -57.66 -35.68 -8.59
CA TRP A 707 -56.88 -34.83 -7.68
C TRP A 707 -57.55 -33.46 -7.49
N LEU A 708 -57.22 -32.80 -6.37
CA LEU A 708 -57.71 -31.47 -6.02
C LEU A 708 -56.56 -30.52 -5.68
N LEU A 709 -56.55 -29.38 -6.37
CA LEU A 709 -55.68 -28.23 -6.14
C LEU A 709 -56.50 -27.04 -5.59
N VAL A 710 -55.92 -26.29 -4.67
CA VAL A 710 -56.49 -25.06 -4.06
C VAL A 710 -55.50 -23.90 -4.17
N ARG A 711 -56.00 -22.68 -4.43
CA ARG A 711 -55.21 -21.46 -4.58
C ARG A 711 -55.91 -20.22 -4.02
#